data_AF-A0A9D4SD66-F1
#
_entry.id   AF-A0A9D4SD66-F1
#
_cell.length_a   1.000
_cell.length_b   1.000
_cell.length_c   1.000
_cell.angle_alpha   90.00
_cell.angle_beta   90.00
_cell.angle_gamma   90.00
#
_symmetry.space_group_name_H-M   'P 1'
#
loop_
_entity.id
_entity.type
_entity.pdbx_description
1 polymer ?
#
loop_
_entity_poly.entity_id
_entity_poly.type
_entity_poly.pdbx_seq_one_letter_code
_entity_poly.pdbx_strand_id
1 'polypeptide(L)'
;MLLFWRFYQHVLLGDIQKAFLQVKVENEDRKYLRYLWEKDGKLLTIQFSSVIFGATSSPFILESAINKLLEKKDPELTKTIYMDDILFVADNLGQLYNRYINAEEALSLGSMKIHKFTARKTVIEFFGLRKIEIEEKDSTKILGLVWNLEQDEIIFGPPKKPEGLLTPFQLSFRQFIRDLHLSKINWDEPLNQSFILRAEKLAKQMDDLKRVHVPRVIFQNNGQRQNLCLHVFVDASRIAYGACAYIYNEEIGQLLMSKVRLVSETKRTIPQLELTAALEGVKLFVKIKKELPQIRLGNLFSDSMVTLARISGSPNNLPLFESNRVREIQSLIEPQFWKFISTKENPADCLSRGLPLNKLINHSLWWTGPKLSSFEKHSQVALVKKSSTKINQDTFVENICDINFRKALLIIERLLAWMSFRTKDSKKLNLQPLHHLIKLVQRQSFKMEFHCLSKQQTLPKTSVLYKWPVFVDDNGLIRLKRRIENCQLSFNEKFPIILIDKAIVRDMLKEIHINTFHGGIFRTVEEVRKNFYVPKLYFLVKNLIAHCKKCQRLRGKAYSFESPPLPRGRTLIPKRAFCNIGIDLFINKEMEKMKIFSMIFVCANSRAIHLDIVQNRGIESVFQCLTRFISLYGLPEKIWSDNEKSFSTSKKILSKLFFAKKKVQHNYNVNWDFNPPAAPWYGGFYERMANKRTNSEAFSNQNEKKPDIEEIYQKKSSLEHILLFPKLYIGSVDYRCTWIHVNDRPRLLRHIEYVPGLYKIFKEILANAAHNKIRDPKMNLIRIDIDSANNEISVYNNGCGIPVYIHKDENLYLPTLLFGHLFTSNSNRDRAGLGAKLCNIFSTLFKIETSSKKYNSFFSQVWKNNMKTVEEIIIRPANDEDFTRVTFKPDLAKFNMTHLDEDIVYMFKCHAQRVSKSLKDCKVSFNGQDIVNAE
;
A
#
# COMPACT_ATOMS: atom_id res chain seq x y z
N MET A 1 1.26 -17.54 28.12
CA MET A 1 2.30 -17.90 29.12
C MET A 1 2.22 -17.11 30.45
N LEU A 2 2.72 -15.86 30.60
CA LEU A 2 2.79 -15.16 31.92
C LEU A 2 1.46 -15.07 32.69
N LEU A 3 0.35 -14.88 31.98
CA LEU A 3 -0.99 -14.85 32.57
C LEU A 3 -1.32 -16.18 33.27
N PHE A 4 -1.08 -17.30 32.58
CA PHE A 4 -1.29 -18.65 33.11
C PHE A 4 -0.33 -18.97 34.25
N TRP A 5 0.94 -18.54 34.11
CA TRP A 5 1.97 -18.70 35.14
C TRP A 5 1.55 -18.12 36.51
N ARG A 6 0.84 -16.99 36.51
CA ARG A 6 0.34 -16.35 37.73
C ARG A 6 -1.03 -16.85 38.18
N PHE A 7 -1.79 -17.48 37.29
CA PHE A 7 -3.17 -17.88 37.58
C PHE A 7 -3.29 -19.26 38.22
N TYR A 8 -2.38 -20.20 37.92
CA TYR A 8 -2.46 -21.59 38.39
C TYR A 8 -1.54 -21.86 39.58
N GLN A 9 -1.95 -22.77 40.47
CA GLN A 9 -1.23 -23.05 41.72
C GLN A 9 0.11 -23.76 41.49
N HIS A 10 0.15 -24.81 40.65
CA HIS A 10 1.35 -25.59 40.37
C HIS A 10 1.84 -25.34 38.96
N VAL A 11 3.16 -25.23 38.83
CA VAL A 11 3.86 -24.90 37.60
C VAL A 11 5.08 -25.78 37.45
N LEU A 12 5.28 -26.30 36.24
CA LEU A 12 6.51 -26.96 35.82
C LEU A 12 7.00 -26.27 34.55
N LEU A 13 8.24 -25.79 34.56
CA LEU A 13 8.90 -25.20 33.40
C LEU A 13 9.83 -26.25 32.77
N GLY A 14 9.81 -26.38 31.44
CA GLY A 14 10.75 -27.22 30.70
C GLY A 14 11.22 -26.54 29.42
N ASP A 15 12.34 -27.01 28.89
CA ASP A 15 12.95 -26.59 27.62
C ASP A 15 12.73 -27.69 26.58
N ILE A 16 12.44 -27.33 25.32
CA ILE A 16 12.31 -28.29 24.22
C ILE A 16 13.68 -28.40 23.53
N GLN A 17 14.33 -29.54 23.74
CA GLN A 17 15.69 -29.79 23.29
C GLN A 17 15.78 -29.70 21.76
N LYS A 18 16.67 -28.82 21.27
CA LYS A 18 16.99 -28.68 19.83
C LYS A 18 15.76 -28.44 18.95
N ALA A 19 14.72 -27.78 19.47
CA ALA A 19 13.42 -27.61 18.82
C ALA A 19 13.52 -27.11 17.36
N PHE A 20 14.32 -26.06 17.11
CA PHE A 20 14.54 -25.52 15.76
C PHE A 20 15.15 -26.53 14.78
N LEU A 21 16.03 -27.41 15.23
CA LEU A 21 16.71 -28.38 14.37
C LEU A 21 15.79 -29.51 13.92
N GLN A 22 14.72 -29.80 14.67
CA GLN A 22 13.73 -30.83 14.34
C GLN A 22 12.78 -30.41 13.21
N VAL A 23 12.69 -29.11 12.91
CA VAL A 23 11.83 -28.60 11.84
C VAL A 23 12.65 -28.40 10.56
N LYS A 24 12.42 -29.27 9.56
CA LYS A 24 13.11 -29.19 8.27
C LYS A 24 12.55 -28.05 7.40
N VAL A 25 13.43 -27.43 6.63
CA VAL A 25 13.08 -26.43 5.61
C VAL A 25 12.99 -27.11 4.24
N GLU A 26 12.03 -26.68 3.42
CA GLU A 26 11.86 -27.19 2.06
C GLU A 26 13.10 -26.95 1.19
N ASN A 27 13.40 -27.91 0.31
CA ASN A 27 14.66 -27.91 -0.46
C ASN A 27 14.87 -26.63 -1.28
N GLU A 28 13.79 -26.07 -1.84
CA GLU A 28 13.81 -24.87 -2.67
C GLU A 28 14.20 -23.61 -1.90
N ASP A 29 13.92 -23.57 -0.60
CA ASP A 29 14.13 -22.42 0.28
C ASP A 29 15.48 -22.47 1.02
N ARG A 30 16.10 -23.65 1.14
CA ARG A 30 17.42 -23.82 1.80
C ARG A 30 18.53 -22.97 1.20
N LYS A 31 18.42 -22.60 -0.08
CA LYS A 31 19.38 -21.73 -0.75
C LYS A 31 19.50 -20.34 -0.10
N TYR A 32 18.45 -19.88 0.58
CA TYR A 32 18.45 -18.60 1.31
C TYR A 32 19.07 -18.71 2.72
N LEU A 33 19.36 -19.93 3.18
CA LEU A 33 19.98 -20.22 4.47
C LEU A 33 21.44 -20.69 4.31
N ARG A 34 22.11 -20.23 3.24
CA ARG A 34 23.53 -20.50 3.00
C ARG A 34 24.40 -19.58 3.84
N TYR A 35 25.49 -20.11 4.37
CA TYR A 35 26.51 -19.35 5.06
C TYR A 35 27.89 -19.82 4.64
N LEU A 36 28.87 -18.92 4.77
CA LEU A 36 30.27 -19.21 4.50
C LEU A 36 30.93 -19.62 5.82
N TRP A 37 31.65 -20.73 5.79
CA TRP A 37 32.40 -21.26 6.92
C TRP A 37 33.86 -21.42 6.52
N GLU A 38 34.76 -20.70 7.17
CA GLU A 38 36.18 -20.88 6.97
C GLU A 38 36.66 -22.04 7.84
N LYS A 39 37.22 -23.06 7.20
CA LYS A 39 37.87 -24.17 7.88
C LYS A 39 39.21 -24.44 7.22
N ASP A 40 40.27 -24.42 8.01
CA ASP A 40 41.65 -24.69 7.56
C ASP A 40 42.08 -23.78 6.39
N GLY A 41 41.73 -22.48 6.44
CA GLY A 41 42.04 -21.49 5.41
C GLY A 41 41.25 -21.65 4.10
N LYS A 42 40.27 -22.56 4.05
CA LYS A 42 39.35 -22.73 2.92
C LYS A 42 37.95 -22.25 3.29
N LEU A 43 37.40 -21.38 2.45
CA LEU A 43 36.05 -20.89 2.60
C LEU A 43 35.05 -21.89 1.99
N LEU A 44 34.27 -22.56 2.83
CA LEU A 44 33.25 -23.51 2.45
C LEU A 44 31.88 -22.84 2.41
N THR A 45 31.05 -23.18 1.43
CA THR A 45 29.63 -22.78 1.43
C THR A 45 28.80 -23.91 2.01
N ILE A 46 28.18 -23.67 3.17
CA ILE A 46 27.32 -24.62 3.87
C ILE A 46 25.87 -24.10 3.80
N GLN A 47 24.89 -25.00 3.82
CA GLN A 47 23.47 -24.66 3.83
C GLN A 47 22.76 -25.36 4.99
N PHE A 48 21.89 -24.64 5.70
CA PHE A 48 21.03 -25.26 6.70
C PHE A 48 19.91 -26.08 6.05
N SER A 49 19.62 -27.25 6.61
CA SER A 49 18.48 -28.10 6.24
C SER A 49 17.24 -27.88 7.11
N SER A 50 17.41 -27.18 8.22
CA SER A 50 16.42 -26.97 9.26
C SER A 50 16.23 -25.48 9.53
N VAL A 51 15.16 -25.15 10.26
CA VAL A 51 14.89 -23.79 10.69
C VAL A 51 16.05 -23.30 11.58
N ILE A 52 16.52 -22.07 11.34
CA ILE A 52 17.70 -21.52 12.03
C ILE A 52 17.32 -20.60 13.20
N PHE A 53 18.19 -20.49 14.17
CA PHE A 53 18.08 -19.45 15.21
C PHE A 53 18.35 -18.07 14.60
N GLY A 54 17.63 -17.05 15.08
CA GLY A 54 17.85 -15.64 14.69
C GLY A 54 17.12 -15.18 13.43
N ALA A 55 16.58 -16.09 12.59
CA ALA A 55 15.70 -15.68 11.51
C ALA A 55 14.31 -15.30 12.04
N THR A 56 13.77 -14.18 11.56
CA THR A 56 12.50 -13.61 12.06
C THR A 56 11.29 -14.51 11.87
N SER A 57 11.31 -15.40 10.88
CA SER A 57 10.23 -16.36 10.59
C SER A 57 10.33 -17.63 11.44
N SER A 58 11.52 -17.96 11.97
CA SER A 58 11.79 -19.23 12.64
C SER A 58 10.89 -19.48 13.86
N PRO A 59 10.67 -18.52 14.78
CA PRO A 59 9.80 -18.75 15.94
C PRO A 59 8.37 -19.11 15.53
N PHE A 60 7.83 -18.45 14.51
CA PHE A 60 6.48 -18.73 14.00
C PHE A 60 6.37 -20.14 13.41
N ILE A 61 7.35 -20.55 12.61
CA ILE A 61 7.36 -21.88 11.98
C ILE A 61 7.45 -22.97 13.08
N LEU A 62 8.33 -22.77 14.06
CA LEU A 62 8.48 -23.70 15.17
C LEU A 62 7.20 -23.79 16.01
N GLU A 63 6.63 -22.65 16.40
CA GLU A 63 5.38 -22.57 17.17
C GLU A 63 4.23 -23.24 16.41
N SER A 64 4.13 -23.05 15.09
CA SER A 64 3.11 -23.72 14.27
C SER A 64 3.28 -25.24 14.24
N ALA A 65 4.52 -25.74 14.19
CA ALA A 65 4.80 -27.18 14.20
C ALA A 65 4.44 -27.80 15.56
N ILE A 66 4.89 -27.17 16.65
CA ILE A 66 4.62 -27.61 18.03
C ILE A 66 3.11 -27.58 18.32
N ASN A 67 2.44 -26.47 17.96
CA ASN A 67 0.98 -26.35 18.14
C ASN A 67 0.24 -27.47 17.42
N LYS A 68 0.70 -27.88 16.22
CA LYS A 68 0.05 -28.96 15.47
C LYS A 68 0.17 -30.32 16.15
N LEU A 69 1.28 -30.58 16.84
CA LEU A 69 1.49 -31.80 17.61
C LEU A 69 0.61 -31.81 18.87
N LEU A 70 0.55 -30.70 19.59
CA LEU A 70 -0.16 -30.61 20.87
C LEU A 70 -1.67 -30.47 20.74
N GLU A 71 -2.18 -29.84 19.68
CA GLU A 71 -3.61 -29.60 19.44
C GLU A 71 -4.47 -30.87 19.55
N LYS A 72 -3.91 -32.04 19.21
CA LYS A 72 -4.59 -33.33 19.29
C LYS A 72 -4.66 -33.93 20.70
N LYS A 73 -3.71 -33.61 21.58
CA LYS A 73 -3.51 -34.27 22.88
C LYS A 73 -3.84 -33.36 24.06
N ASP A 74 -3.34 -32.13 24.04
CA ASP A 74 -3.69 -31.09 25.01
C ASP A 74 -3.66 -29.70 24.33
N PRO A 75 -4.81 -29.22 23.82
CA PRO A 75 -4.88 -27.95 23.11
C PRO A 75 -4.61 -26.74 24.01
N GLU A 76 -4.70 -26.87 25.33
CA GLU A 76 -4.44 -25.74 26.23
C GLU A 76 -2.95 -25.43 26.37
N LEU A 77 -2.06 -26.42 26.19
CA LEU A 77 -0.61 -26.21 26.20
C LEU A 77 -0.12 -25.28 25.07
N THR A 78 -0.88 -25.18 23.98
CA THR A 78 -0.58 -24.23 22.89
C THR A 78 -0.53 -22.76 23.36
N LYS A 79 -1.17 -22.43 24.49
CA LYS A 79 -1.20 -21.08 25.08
C LYS A 79 -0.04 -20.79 26.05
N THR A 80 0.71 -21.82 26.42
CA THR A 80 1.74 -21.76 27.46
C THR A 80 3.14 -22.07 26.94
N ILE A 81 3.34 -21.99 25.62
CA ILE A 81 4.63 -22.16 24.95
C ILE A 81 5.15 -20.80 24.49
N TYR A 82 6.46 -20.62 24.54
CA TYR A 82 7.15 -19.49 23.95
C TYR A 82 8.52 -19.93 23.43
N MET A 83 8.69 -19.93 22.10
CA MET A 83 9.89 -20.46 21.45
C MET A 83 10.15 -21.93 21.85
N ASP A 84 11.22 -22.19 22.59
CA ASP A 84 11.65 -23.47 23.13
C ASP A 84 11.21 -23.70 24.58
N ASP A 85 10.68 -22.68 25.28
CA ASP A 85 10.15 -22.83 26.63
C ASP A 85 8.70 -23.37 26.60
N ILE A 86 8.43 -24.42 27.37
CA ILE A 86 7.10 -24.94 27.64
C ILE A 86 6.75 -24.80 29.12
N LEU A 87 5.59 -24.19 29.40
CA LEU A 87 5.08 -24.00 30.75
C LEU A 87 3.87 -24.90 30.98
N PHE A 88 4.00 -25.88 31.87
CA PHE A 88 2.91 -26.69 32.35
C PHE A 88 2.27 -26.01 33.56
N VAL A 89 0.94 -25.94 33.57
CA VAL A 89 0.18 -25.26 34.63
C VAL A 89 -1.05 -26.08 35.04
N ALA A 90 -1.31 -26.19 36.34
CA ALA A 90 -2.52 -26.82 36.87
C ALA A 90 -2.77 -26.40 38.33
N ASP A 91 -4.00 -26.59 38.83
CA ASP A 91 -4.29 -26.43 40.26
C ASP A 91 -4.04 -27.69 41.07
N ASN A 92 -3.98 -28.85 40.41
CA ASN A 92 -3.76 -30.13 41.04
C ASN A 92 -2.52 -30.79 40.42
N LEU A 93 -1.66 -31.39 41.26
CA LEU A 93 -0.42 -32.05 40.83
C LEU A 93 -0.66 -33.22 39.85
N GLY A 94 -1.75 -33.98 40.01
CA GLY A 94 -2.13 -35.04 39.08
C GLY A 94 -2.54 -34.50 37.71
N GLN A 95 -3.28 -33.39 37.66
CA GLN A 95 -3.57 -32.71 36.40
C GLN A 95 -2.30 -32.18 35.74
N LEU A 96 -1.38 -31.58 36.52
CA LEU A 96 -0.09 -31.11 36.01
C LEU A 96 0.70 -32.25 35.35
N TYR A 97 0.73 -33.41 36.01
CA TYR A 97 1.39 -34.60 35.51
C TYR A 97 0.77 -35.17 34.23
N ASN A 98 -0.56 -35.20 34.14
CA ASN A 98 -1.25 -35.62 32.92
C ASN A 98 -0.91 -34.71 31.73
N ARG A 99 -0.79 -33.40 31.94
CA ARG A 99 -0.34 -32.48 30.88
C ARG A 99 1.08 -32.73 30.43
N TYR A 100 1.98 -33.01 31.38
CA TYR A 100 3.35 -33.40 31.08
C TYR A 100 3.39 -34.65 30.20
N ILE A 101 2.67 -35.72 30.57
CA ILE A 101 2.59 -36.96 29.76
C ILE A 101 2.07 -36.66 28.36
N ASN A 102 0.96 -35.92 28.26
CA ASN A 102 0.34 -35.59 26.98
C ASN A 102 1.32 -34.83 26.06
N ALA A 103 2.15 -33.95 26.63
CA ALA A 103 3.16 -33.23 25.87
C ALA A 103 4.33 -34.11 25.46
N GLU A 104 4.86 -34.94 26.35
CA GLU A 104 5.92 -35.91 26.03
C GLU A 104 5.48 -36.85 24.89
N GLU A 105 4.28 -37.42 24.98
CA GLU A 105 3.72 -38.24 23.92
C GLU A 105 3.58 -37.47 22.59
N ALA A 106 3.03 -36.26 22.62
CA ALA A 106 2.81 -35.47 21.42
C ALA A 106 4.12 -35.01 20.75
N LEU A 107 5.08 -34.53 21.54
CA LEU A 107 6.35 -34.00 21.06
C LEU A 107 7.33 -35.10 20.65
N SER A 108 7.21 -36.31 21.22
CA SER A 108 7.98 -37.48 20.78
C SER A 108 7.77 -37.80 19.29
N LEU A 109 6.57 -37.57 18.76
CA LEU A 109 6.27 -37.71 17.32
C LEU A 109 7.11 -36.78 16.44
N GLY A 110 7.51 -35.63 16.99
CA GLY A 110 8.38 -34.66 16.34
C GLY A 110 9.87 -34.82 16.68
N SER A 111 10.26 -35.90 17.37
CA SER A 111 11.62 -36.06 17.93
C SER A 111 12.04 -34.88 18.83
N MET A 112 11.08 -34.23 19.49
CA MET A 112 11.28 -33.09 20.38
C MET A 112 11.19 -33.58 21.82
N LYS A 113 12.33 -33.76 22.48
CA LYS A 113 12.40 -34.17 23.89
C LYS A 113 12.37 -32.95 24.80
N ILE A 114 11.61 -33.00 25.89
CA ILE A 114 11.59 -31.93 26.90
C ILE A 114 12.65 -32.25 27.96
N HIS A 115 13.40 -31.25 28.41
CA HIS A 115 14.48 -31.38 29.39
C HIS A 115 14.63 -30.12 30.24
N LYS A 116 15.62 -30.10 31.15
CA LYS A 116 15.94 -28.97 32.05
C LYS A 116 14.72 -28.49 32.83
N PHE A 117 14.00 -29.43 33.42
CA PHE A 117 12.82 -29.10 34.20
C PHE A 117 13.18 -28.26 35.41
N THR A 118 12.34 -27.29 35.74
CA THR A 118 12.45 -26.50 36.97
C THR A 118 11.07 -26.25 37.55
N ALA A 119 10.93 -26.47 38.86
CA ALA A 119 9.67 -26.30 39.57
C ALA A 119 9.91 -26.06 41.07
N ARG A 120 8.84 -25.80 41.83
CA ARG A 120 8.93 -25.72 43.31
C ARG A 120 9.15 -27.10 43.92
N LYS A 121 9.68 -27.13 45.15
CA LYS A 121 9.95 -28.36 45.91
C LYS A 121 8.77 -29.33 45.96
N THR A 122 7.54 -28.84 46.15
CA THR A 122 6.32 -29.67 46.15
C THR A 122 6.07 -30.40 44.84
N VAL A 123 6.41 -29.79 43.70
CA VAL A 123 6.33 -30.42 42.37
C VAL A 123 7.50 -31.37 42.17
N ILE A 124 8.71 -31.00 42.61
CA ILE A 124 9.92 -31.83 42.55
C ILE A 124 9.69 -33.16 43.28
N GLU A 125 9.18 -33.11 44.52
CA GLU A 125 8.87 -34.30 45.32
C GLU A 125 7.84 -35.20 44.61
N PHE A 126 6.76 -34.60 44.08
CA PHE A 126 5.69 -35.35 43.39
C PHE A 126 6.16 -36.02 42.08
N PHE A 127 7.01 -35.35 41.30
CA PHE A 127 7.56 -35.89 40.05
C PHE A 127 8.72 -36.85 40.30
N GLY A 128 9.51 -36.63 41.36
CA GLY A 128 10.58 -37.53 41.80
C GLY A 128 10.08 -38.91 42.19
N LEU A 129 8.91 -39.00 42.86
CA LEU A 129 8.21 -40.27 43.10
C LEU A 129 7.88 -41.05 41.82
N ARG A 130 7.88 -40.37 40.68
CA ARG A 130 7.59 -40.93 39.34
C ARG A 130 8.84 -41.02 38.47
N LYS A 131 10.03 -40.92 39.06
CA LYS A 131 11.34 -41.03 38.41
C LYS A 131 11.60 -39.99 37.31
N ILE A 132 11.04 -38.78 37.45
CA ILE A 132 11.33 -37.65 36.57
C ILE A 132 12.25 -36.69 37.33
N GLU A 133 13.46 -36.50 36.81
CA GLU A 133 14.45 -35.59 37.39
C GLU A 133 14.10 -34.14 37.05
N ILE A 134 14.07 -33.30 38.08
CA ILE A 134 13.84 -31.86 37.99
C ILE A 134 15.02 -31.17 38.68
N GLU A 135 15.58 -30.14 38.05
CA GLU A 135 16.72 -29.41 38.60
C GLU A 135 16.30 -28.62 39.85
N GLU A 136 16.96 -28.87 40.97
CA GLU A 136 16.83 -28.05 42.18
C GLU A 136 17.55 -26.71 41.99
N LYS A 137 16.81 -25.61 42.09
CA LYS A 137 17.31 -24.25 41.97
C LYS A 137 16.57 -23.36 42.96
N ASP A 138 17.25 -22.32 43.45
CA ASP A 138 16.63 -21.29 44.29
C ASP A 138 15.73 -20.36 43.46
N SER A 139 16.12 -20.11 42.20
CA SER A 139 15.37 -19.26 41.28
C SER A 139 15.55 -19.63 39.82
N THR A 140 14.58 -19.24 38.99
CA THR A 140 14.62 -19.40 37.54
C THR A 140 14.06 -18.17 36.82
N LYS A 141 14.26 -18.07 35.51
CA LYS A 141 13.76 -16.95 34.70
C LYS A 141 12.63 -17.40 33.78
N ILE A 142 11.53 -16.64 33.75
CA ILE A 142 10.42 -16.84 32.81
C ILE A 142 10.16 -15.52 32.08
N LEU A 143 10.41 -15.50 30.77
CA LEU A 143 10.23 -14.31 29.91
C LEU A 143 10.89 -13.03 30.47
N GLY A 144 12.03 -13.18 31.12
CA GLY A 144 12.82 -12.09 31.71
C GLY A 144 12.47 -11.73 33.16
N LEU A 145 11.42 -12.32 33.74
CA LEU A 145 11.10 -12.20 35.17
C LEU A 145 11.82 -13.28 35.98
N VAL A 146 12.30 -12.94 37.17
CA VAL A 146 12.92 -13.93 38.08
C VAL A 146 11.84 -14.50 38.99
N TRP A 147 11.74 -15.83 39.01
CA TRP A 147 10.86 -16.58 39.89
C TRP A 147 11.70 -17.17 41.03
N ASN A 148 11.44 -16.74 42.26
CA ASN A 148 11.94 -17.40 43.46
C ASN A 148 11.08 -18.65 43.73
N LEU A 149 11.70 -19.82 43.65
CA LEU A 149 11.02 -21.12 43.71
C LEU A 149 10.68 -21.53 45.15
N GLU A 150 11.43 -21.04 46.11
CA GLU A 150 11.23 -21.32 47.54
C GLU A 150 9.98 -20.59 48.05
N GLN A 151 9.98 -19.26 47.94
CA GLN A 151 8.91 -18.38 48.45
C GLN A 151 7.72 -18.21 47.49
N ASP A 152 7.85 -18.66 46.24
CA ASP A 152 6.86 -18.50 45.17
C ASP A 152 6.56 -17.05 44.77
N GLU A 153 7.63 -16.27 44.67
CA GLU A 153 7.56 -14.83 44.40
C GLU A 153 8.25 -14.45 43.10
N ILE A 154 7.78 -13.36 42.51
CA ILE A 154 8.41 -12.69 41.39
C ILE A 154 9.35 -11.62 41.97
N ILE A 155 10.63 -11.74 41.66
CA ILE A 155 11.68 -10.80 42.04
C ILE A 155 12.12 -10.01 40.80
N PHE A 156 12.40 -8.73 40.99
CA PHE A 156 12.82 -7.84 39.91
C PHE A 156 14.32 -7.50 40.01
N GLY A 157 14.99 -7.53 38.86
CA GLY A 157 16.39 -7.10 38.72
C GLY A 157 16.56 -5.99 37.67
N PRO A 158 17.75 -5.36 37.61
CA PRO A 158 18.11 -4.43 36.55
C PRO A 158 18.03 -5.08 35.15
N PRO A 159 17.80 -4.30 34.07
CA PRO A 159 16.51 -4.26 33.41
C PRO A 159 16.40 -5.27 32.26
N LYS A 160 15.51 -6.25 32.41
CA LYS A 160 14.75 -6.82 31.27
C LYS A 160 13.27 -6.67 31.58
N LYS A 161 12.58 -5.91 30.71
CA LYS A 161 11.19 -5.42 30.78
C LYS A 161 10.23 -6.30 31.61
N PRO A 162 9.98 -5.99 32.89
CA PRO A 162 8.85 -6.58 33.60
C PRO A 162 7.55 -5.92 33.13
N GLU A 163 7.09 -6.23 31.92
CA GLU A 163 5.87 -5.63 31.36
C GLU A 163 4.65 -6.01 32.21
N GLY A 164 4.03 -5.01 32.84
CA GLY A 164 2.69 -5.13 33.43
C GLY A 164 2.56 -5.02 34.94
N LEU A 165 3.64 -5.18 35.73
CA LEU A 165 3.59 -5.09 37.20
C LEU A 165 4.21 -3.80 37.75
N LEU A 166 5.35 -3.38 37.18
CA LEU A 166 6.07 -2.15 37.59
C LEU A 166 5.84 -0.99 36.63
N THR A 167 4.69 -0.96 35.95
CA THR A 167 4.41 0.03 34.90
C THR A 167 4.41 1.48 35.38
N PRO A 168 3.95 1.85 36.61
CA PRO A 168 4.07 3.23 37.09
C PRO A 168 5.52 3.69 37.22
N PHE A 169 6.41 2.80 37.67
CA PHE A 169 7.85 3.09 37.78
C PHE A 169 8.51 3.16 36.39
N GLN A 170 8.22 2.18 35.52
CA GLN A 170 8.74 2.13 34.15
C GLN A 170 8.34 3.33 33.30
N LEU A 171 7.17 3.93 33.57
CA LEU A 171 6.72 5.11 32.85
C LEU A 171 7.75 6.25 32.94
N SER A 172 8.42 6.41 34.08
CA SER A 172 9.44 7.44 34.29
C SER A 172 10.64 7.28 33.33
N PHE A 173 11.08 6.03 33.08
CA PHE A 173 12.13 5.74 32.10
C PHE A 173 11.65 5.95 30.68
N ARG A 174 10.43 5.48 30.36
CA ARG A 174 9.84 5.68 29.02
C ARG A 174 9.70 7.18 28.71
N GLN A 175 9.30 7.97 29.70
CA GLN A 175 9.21 9.41 29.61
C GLN A 175 10.59 10.05 29.40
N PHE A 176 11.59 9.65 30.17
CA PHE A 176 12.97 10.14 30.01
C PHE A 176 13.49 9.90 28.59
N ILE A 177 13.36 8.67 28.08
CA ILE A 177 13.77 8.33 26.71
C ILE A 177 12.99 9.14 25.68
N ARG A 178 11.66 9.33 25.84
CA ARG A 178 10.87 10.18 24.96
C ARG A 178 11.40 11.62 24.95
N ASP A 179 11.62 12.19 26.14
CA ASP A 179 12.05 13.58 26.27
C ASP A 179 13.47 13.79 25.65
N LEU A 180 14.35 12.80 25.74
CA LEU A 180 15.64 12.79 25.00
C LEU A 180 15.43 12.81 23.48
N HIS A 181 14.55 11.97 22.93
CA HIS A 181 14.26 11.97 21.49
C HIS A 181 13.66 13.31 21.04
N LEU A 182 12.79 13.92 21.86
CA LEU A 182 12.18 15.23 21.58
C LEU A 182 13.21 16.37 21.59
N SER A 183 14.27 16.24 22.37
CA SER A 183 15.35 17.24 22.42
C SER A 183 16.25 17.23 21.18
N LYS A 184 16.12 16.22 20.30
CA LYS A 184 16.87 16.09 19.03
C LYS A 184 18.40 16.16 19.20
N ILE A 185 18.90 15.68 20.33
CA ILE A 185 20.35 15.57 20.61
C ILE A 185 20.93 14.46 19.71
N ASN A 186 22.05 14.73 19.05
CA ASN A 186 22.76 13.73 18.23
C ASN A 186 23.50 12.69 19.10
N TRP A 187 23.86 11.55 18.50
CA TRP A 187 24.52 10.45 19.23
C TRP A 187 25.84 10.84 19.92
N ASP A 188 26.61 11.74 19.30
CA ASP A 188 27.92 12.17 19.79
C ASP A 188 27.84 13.47 20.62
N GLU A 189 26.65 14.05 20.79
CA GLU A 189 26.47 15.29 21.54
C GLU A 189 26.32 15.00 23.05
N PRO A 190 27.02 15.74 23.93
CA PRO A 190 26.91 15.54 25.36
C PRO A 190 25.50 15.90 25.85
N LEU A 191 24.95 15.07 26.75
CA LEU A 191 23.68 15.35 27.40
C LEU A 191 23.80 16.60 28.29
N ASN A 192 22.77 17.43 28.30
CA ASN A 192 22.71 18.55 29.22
C ASN A 192 22.65 18.08 30.68
N GLN A 193 23.07 18.95 31.61
CA GLN A 193 23.14 18.61 33.04
C GLN A 193 21.76 18.21 33.61
N SER A 194 20.66 18.76 33.09
CA SER A 194 19.31 18.40 33.53
C SER A 194 18.94 16.94 33.21
N PHE A 195 19.33 16.43 32.04
CA PHE A 195 19.11 15.04 31.65
C PHE A 195 20.03 14.10 32.42
N ILE A 196 21.29 14.49 32.67
CA ILE A 196 22.23 13.71 33.47
C ILE A 196 21.69 13.51 34.89
N LEU A 197 21.31 14.60 35.58
CA LEU A 197 20.75 14.52 36.94
C LEU A 197 19.47 13.66 37.00
N ARG A 198 18.63 13.74 35.97
CA ARG A 198 17.42 12.91 35.87
C ARG A 198 17.76 11.43 35.65
N ALA A 199 18.75 11.13 34.81
CA ALA A 199 19.23 9.77 34.57
C ALA A 199 19.82 9.15 35.85
N GLU A 200 20.67 9.90 36.56
CA GLU A 200 21.24 9.48 37.85
C GLU A 200 20.15 9.21 38.89
N LYS A 201 19.14 10.07 38.98
CA LYS A 201 17.99 9.87 39.88
C LYS A 201 17.17 8.63 39.55
N LEU A 202 17.05 8.28 38.26
CA LEU A 202 16.37 7.06 37.83
C LEU A 202 17.23 5.82 38.09
N ALA A 203 18.54 5.91 37.85
CA ALA A 203 19.49 4.82 38.10
C ALA A 203 19.56 4.45 39.59
N LYS A 204 19.65 5.43 40.50
CA LYS A 204 19.65 5.18 41.96
C LYS A 204 18.41 4.43 42.45
N GLN A 205 17.26 4.62 41.80
CA GLN A 205 16.05 3.88 42.16
C GLN A 205 16.07 2.41 41.69
N MET A 206 16.99 2.01 40.81
CA MET A 206 17.08 0.63 40.35
C MET A 206 17.66 -0.31 41.40
N ASP A 207 18.45 0.21 42.34
CA ASP A 207 19.04 -0.58 43.43
C ASP A 207 17.95 -1.17 44.35
N ASP A 208 16.83 -0.46 44.48
CA ASP A 208 15.66 -0.88 45.26
C ASP A 208 14.77 -1.92 44.53
N LEU A 209 15.05 -2.30 43.26
CA LEU A 209 14.22 -3.26 42.51
C LEU A 209 14.15 -4.63 43.17
N LYS A 210 15.25 -5.07 43.79
CA LYS A 210 15.32 -6.37 44.47
C LYS A 210 14.41 -6.44 45.70
N ARG A 211 14.01 -5.29 46.25
CA ARG A 211 13.08 -5.19 47.39
C ARG A 211 11.62 -5.36 46.98
N VAL A 212 11.32 -5.44 45.69
CA VAL A 212 9.95 -5.63 45.22
C VAL A 212 9.69 -7.11 45.08
N HIS A 213 8.84 -7.62 45.97
CA HIS A 213 8.40 -9.00 46.01
C HIS A 213 6.92 -9.04 45.67
N VAL A 214 6.56 -9.81 44.63
CA VAL A 214 5.16 -9.97 44.21
C VAL A 214 4.83 -11.45 44.23
N PRO A 215 3.78 -11.88 44.95
CA PRO A 215 3.33 -13.27 44.89
C PRO A 215 3.08 -13.70 43.44
N ARG A 216 3.64 -14.86 43.05
CA ARG A 216 3.42 -15.38 41.70
C ARG A 216 1.93 -15.69 41.52
N VAL A 217 1.39 -16.52 42.41
CA VAL A 217 -0.02 -16.94 42.41
C VAL A 217 -0.89 -15.82 42.93
N ILE A 218 -1.96 -15.51 42.20
CA ILE A 218 -2.88 -14.43 42.57
C ILE A 218 -3.80 -14.86 43.72
N PHE A 219 -4.40 -16.03 43.64
CA PHE A 219 -5.17 -16.60 44.76
C PHE A 219 -4.86 -18.08 44.86
N GLN A 220 -4.52 -18.54 46.06
CA GLN A 220 -4.52 -19.97 46.35
C GLN A 220 -5.98 -20.44 46.29
N ASN A 221 -6.27 -21.41 45.43
CA ASN A 221 -7.64 -21.74 45.10
C ASN A 221 -7.95 -23.20 45.43
N ASN A 222 -8.80 -23.42 46.45
CA ASN A 222 -9.37 -24.72 46.78
C ASN A 222 -10.51 -25.10 45.80
N GLY A 223 -10.32 -24.87 44.50
CA GLY A 223 -11.28 -25.27 43.45
C GLY A 223 -12.45 -24.30 43.17
N GLN A 224 -12.50 -23.11 43.79
CA GLN A 224 -13.59 -22.13 43.62
C GLN A 224 -13.24 -20.98 42.66
N ARG A 225 -12.71 -21.29 41.48
CA ARG A 225 -12.38 -20.29 40.43
C ARG A 225 -13.56 -19.47 39.95
N GLN A 226 -14.77 -20.00 40.09
CA GLN A 226 -16.00 -19.34 39.66
C GLN A 226 -16.32 -18.10 40.51
N ASN A 227 -15.77 -18.00 41.73
CA ASN A 227 -16.01 -16.84 42.61
C ASN A 227 -15.07 -15.66 42.29
N LEU A 228 -14.13 -15.85 41.36
CA LEU A 228 -13.21 -14.81 40.96
C LEU A 228 -13.85 -13.88 39.92
N CYS A 229 -13.71 -12.57 40.13
CA CYS A 229 -14.22 -11.52 39.24
C CYS A 229 -13.10 -10.68 38.65
N LEU A 230 -13.17 -10.39 37.36
CA LEU A 230 -12.22 -9.50 36.66
C LEU A 230 -12.73 -8.05 36.71
N HIS A 231 -11.93 -7.13 37.24
CA HIS A 231 -12.19 -5.68 37.20
C HIS A 231 -11.05 -4.94 36.47
N VAL A 232 -11.38 -3.91 35.69
CA VAL A 232 -10.39 -3.10 34.97
C VAL A 232 -10.59 -1.63 35.26
N PHE A 233 -9.52 -0.95 35.61
CA PHE A 233 -9.49 0.49 35.89
C PHE A 233 -8.71 1.19 34.80
N VAL A 234 -9.22 2.34 34.33
CA VAL A 234 -8.59 3.14 33.29
C VAL A 234 -8.32 4.56 33.76
N ASP A 235 -7.27 5.15 33.24
CA ASP A 235 -6.96 6.55 33.45
C ASP A 235 -6.08 7.13 32.33
N ALA A 236 -6.09 8.46 32.19
CA ALA A 236 -5.25 9.19 31.28
C ALA A 236 -4.77 10.53 31.85
N SER A 237 -3.49 10.82 31.60
CA SER A 237 -2.87 12.11 31.85
C SER A 237 -2.27 12.69 30.56
N ARG A 238 -1.63 13.88 30.67
CA ARG A 238 -0.83 14.45 29.58
C ARG A 238 0.44 13.64 29.28
N ILE A 239 0.88 12.76 30.18
CA ILE A 239 2.10 11.97 30.05
C ILE A 239 1.80 10.65 29.36
N ALA A 240 0.81 9.91 29.88
CA ALA A 240 0.44 8.58 29.44
C ALA A 240 -1.04 8.28 29.68
N TYR A 241 -1.53 7.24 29.05
CA TYR A 241 -2.86 6.69 29.27
C TYR A 241 -2.78 5.17 29.30
N GLY A 242 -3.70 4.50 29.99
CA GLY A 242 -3.65 3.06 30.12
C GLY A 242 -4.74 2.44 30.97
N ALA A 243 -4.53 1.16 31.28
CA ALA A 243 -5.44 0.38 32.10
C ALA A 243 -4.69 -0.62 32.97
N CYS A 244 -5.24 -0.92 34.15
CA CYS A 244 -4.78 -1.99 35.05
C CYS A 244 -5.94 -2.94 35.37
N ALA A 245 -5.66 -4.24 35.33
CA ALA A 245 -6.62 -5.31 35.52
C ALA A 245 -6.34 -6.04 36.83
N TYR A 246 -7.41 -6.31 37.59
CA TYR A 246 -7.37 -6.97 38.89
C TYR A 246 -8.32 -8.15 38.89
N ILE A 247 -7.93 -9.22 39.59
CA ILE A 247 -8.83 -10.32 39.93
C ILE A 247 -9.24 -10.13 41.40
N TYR A 248 -10.52 -10.31 41.70
CA TYR A 248 -11.08 -10.20 43.05
C TYR A 248 -11.62 -11.54 43.54
N ASN A 249 -11.45 -11.83 44.83
CA ASN A 249 -12.01 -12.99 45.54
C ASN A 249 -13.09 -12.57 46.55
N GLU A 250 -14.19 -11.94 46.10
CA GLU A 250 -15.29 -11.41 46.95
C GLU A 250 -14.91 -10.38 48.04
N GLU A 251 -13.64 -10.25 48.44
CA GLU A 251 -13.18 -9.30 49.47
C GLU A 251 -11.96 -8.49 49.02
N ILE A 252 -10.95 -9.13 48.41
CA ILE A 252 -9.65 -8.53 48.12
C ILE A 252 -9.36 -8.60 46.61
N GLY A 253 -8.81 -7.52 46.06
CA GLY A 253 -8.30 -7.49 44.70
C GLY A 253 -6.80 -7.81 44.66
N GLN A 254 -6.32 -8.34 43.55
CA GLN A 254 -4.90 -8.46 43.27
C GLN A 254 -4.59 -8.10 41.82
N LEU A 255 -3.52 -7.32 41.63
CA LEU A 255 -3.07 -6.89 40.31
C LEU A 255 -2.67 -8.09 39.46
N LEU A 256 -3.36 -8.27 38.33
CA LEU A 256 -3.08 -9.31 37.35
C LEU A 256 -2.06 -8.82 36.31
N MET A 257 -2.37 -7.68 35.68
CA MET A 257 -1.51 -7.03 34.71
C MET A 257 -1.97 -5.61 34.42
N SER A 258 -1.09 -4.81 33.84
CA SER A 258 -1.42 -3.47 33.38
C SER A 258 -0.77 -3.15 32.04
N LYS A 259 -1.28 -2.12 31.39
CA LYS A 259 -0.79 -1.67 30.09
C LYS A 259 -0.85 -0.15 30.02
N VAL A 260 0.29 0.44 29.71
CA VAL A 260 0.45 1.90 29.60
C VAL A 260 1.03 2.28 28.24
N ARG A 261 0.53 3.39 27.68
CA ARG A 261 1.01 4.01 26.44
C ARG A 261 1.37 5.46 26.70
N LEU A 262 2.53 5.89 26.20
CA LEU A 262 2.91 7.29 26.22
C LEU A 262 2.01 8.10 25.28
N VAL A 263 1.64 9.30 25.72
CA VAL A 263 0.95 10.27 24.86
C VAL A 263 1.93 10.75 23.77
N SER A 264 1.53 10.62 22.51
CA SER A 264 2.25 11.14 21.34
C SER A 264 2.12 12.66 21.25
N GLU A 265 3.07 13.33 20.57
CA GLU A 265 3.13 14.80 20.39
C GLU A 265 1.85 15.47 19.85
N THR A 266 0.94 14.72 19.24
CA THR A 266 -0.36 15.25 18.79
C THR A 266 -1.12 15.89 19.96
N LYS A 267 -1.46 17.18 19.85
CA LYS A 267 -2.28 17.94 20.82
C LYS A 267 -3.66 17.30 21.00
N ARG A 268 -3.76 16.26 21.83
CA ARG A 268 -5.02 15.62 22.25
C ARG A 268 -5.50 16.23 23.54
N THR A 269 -6.80 16.44 23.66
CA THR A 269 -7.41 16.92 24.91
C THR A 269 -7.46 15.80 25.94
N ILE A 270 -7.53 16.15 27.23
CA ILE A 270 -7.63 15.15 28.31
C ILE A 270 -8.84 14.20 28.10
N PRO A 271 -10.06 14.69 27.78
CA PRO A 271 -11.20 13.80 27.52
C PRO A 271 -11.00 12.83 26.33
N GLN A 272 -10.18 13.21 25.34
CA GLN A 272 -9.81 12.33 24.23
C GLN A 272 -8.85 11.23 24.67
N LEU A 273 -7.93 11.56 25.58
CA LEU A 273 -6.99 10.60 26.15
C LEU A 273 -7.70 9.64 27.10
N GLU A 274 -8.59 10.12 27.96
CA GLU A 274 -9.41 9.30 28.87
C GLU A 274 -10.26 8.29 28.08
N LEU A 275 -10.92 8.73 27.01
CA LEU A 275 -11.66 7.82 26.14
C LEU A 275 -10.74 6.82 25.40
N THR A 276 -9.50 7.21 25.11
CA THR A 276 -8.51 6.28 24.54
C THR A 276 -8.04 5.27 25.60
N ALA A 277 -7.89 5.68 26.86
CA ALA A 277 -7.62 4.78 27.98
C ALA A 277 -8.75 3.77 28.15
N ALA A 278 -10.00 4.23 28.08
CA ALA A 278 -11.18 3.39 28.15
C ALA A 278 -11.17 2.29 27.09
N LEU A 279 -10.84 2.64 25.84
CA LEU A 279 -10.71 1.65 24.77
C LEU A 279 -9.58 0.63 25.01
N GLU A 280 -8.42 1.06 25.52
CA GLU A 280 -7.34 0.13 25.89
C GLU A 280 -7.75 -0.78 27.04
N GLY A 281 -8.51 -0.28 28.01
CA GLY A 281 -9.08 -1.06 29.11
C GLY A 281 -10.04 -2.14 28.63
N VAL A 282 -10.96 -1.81 27.71
CA VAL A 282 -11.88 -2.81 27.13
C VAL A 282 -11.12 -3.88 26.36
N LYS A 283 -10.10 -3.49 25.58
CA LYS A 283 -9.25 -4.46 24.87
C LYS A 283 -8.51 -5.38 25.82
N LEU A 284 -8.02 -4.84 26.95
CA LEU A 284 -7.37 -5.63 28.00
C LEU A 284 -8.38 -6.59 28.65
N PHE A 285 -9.57 -6.10 28.99
CA PHE A 285 -10.65 -6.85 29.61
C PHE A 285 -11.11 -8.04 28.76
N VAL A 286 -11.41 -7.80 27.48
CA VAL A 286 -11.81 -8.84 26.52
C VAL A 286 -10.68 -9.84 26.29
N LYS A 287 -9.42 -9.37 26.21
CA LYS A 287 -8.26 -10.27 26.05
C LYS A 287 -8.13 -11.22 27.24
N ILE A 288 -8.20 -10.71 28.47
CA ILE A 288 -8.08 -11.54 29.67
C ILE A 288 -9.25 -12.53 29.76
N LYS A 289 -10.48 -12.09 29.50
CA LYS A 289 -11.66 -12.99 29.50
C LYS A 289 -11.53 -14.12 28.47
N LYS A 290 -10.99 -13.83 27.28
CA LYS A 290 -10.75 -14.83 26.25
C LYS A 290 -9.72 -15.89 26.69
N GLU A 291 -8.66 -15.47 27.37
CA GLU A 291 -7.62 -16.38 27.85
C GLU A 291 -8.03 -17.15 29.11
N LEU A 292 -8.83 -16.54 29.99
CA LEU A 292 -9.32 -17.10 31.26
C LEU A 292 -10.86 -17.10 31.31
N PRO A 293 -11.53 -17.98 30.53
CA PRO A 293 -12.99 -18.00 30.44
C PRO A 293 -13.69 -18.32 31.76
N GLN A 294 -13.03 -19.01 32.69
CA GLN A 294 -13.53 -19.42 34.00
C GLN A 294 -13.80 -18.27 34.99
N ILE A 295 -13.23 -17.08 34.77
CA ILE A 295 -13.39 -15.93 35.66
C ILE A 295 -14.69 -15.19 35.33
N ARG A 296 -15.47 -14.78 36.33
CA ARG A 296 -16.66 -13.95 36.13
C ARG A 296 -16.30 -12.55 35.62
N LEU A 297 -17.17 -12.00 34.79
CA LEU A 297 -17.02 -10.63 34.30
C LEU A 297 -17.43 -9.66 35.41
N GLY A 298 -16.50 -8.82 35.83
CA GLY A 298 -16.79 -7.67 36.69
C GLY A 298 -16.97 -6.39 35.86
N ASN A 299 -16.70 -5.26 36.50
CA ASN A 299 -16.92 -3.91 35.96
C ASN A 299 -15.64 -3.27 35.41
N LEU A 300 -15.83 -2.31 34.49
CA LEU A 300 -14.82 -1.36 34.08
C LEU A 300 -15.03 -0.03 34.78
N PHE A 301 -13.95 0.58 35.27
CA PHE A 301 -14.01 1.80 36.06
C PHE A 301 -13.24 2.94 35.41
N SER A 302 -13.83 4.13 35.44
CA SER A 302 -13.18 5.40 35.10
C SER A 302 -13.62 6.46 36.11
N ASP A 303 -12.72 7.38 36.43
CA ASP A 303 -12.98 8.56 37.26
C ASP A 303 -13.42 9.78 36.44
N SER A 304 -13.55 9.64 35.13
CA SER A 304 -14.07 10.68 34.25
C SER A 304 -15.55 10.46 33.96
N MET A 305 -16.41 11.21 34.65
CA MET A 305 -17.85 11.23 34.36
C MET A 305 -18.14 11.65 32.91
N VAL A 306 -17.29 12.51 32.32
CA VAL A 306 -17.40 12.90 30.91
C VAL A 306 -17.18 11.69 30.00
N THR A 307 -16.17 10.87 30.30
CA THR A 307 -15.89 9.63 29.54
C THR A 307 -17.03 8.62 29.69
N LEU A 308 -17.55 8.43 30.91
CA LEU A 308 -18.69 7.54 31.16
C LEU A 308 -19.96 8.00 30.45
N ALA A 309 -20.28 9.30 30.51
CA ALA A 309 -21.42 9.87 29.81
C ALA A 309 -21.30 9.70 28.29
N ARG A 310 -20.10 9.81 27.73
CA ARG A 310 -19.82 9.56 26.30
C ARG A 310 -19.99 8.09 25.94
N ILE A 311 -19.53 7.18 26.79
CA ILE A 311 -19.64 5.73 26.57
C ILE A 311 -21.10 5.27 26.64
N SER A 312 -21.89 5.84 27.55
CA SER A 312 -23.33 5.54 27.68
C SER A 312 -24.18 6.27 26.65
N GLY A 313 -23.67 7.36 26.07
CA GLY A 313 -24.35 8.17 25.06
C GLY A 313 -24.31 7.58 23.65
N SER A 314 -25.02 8.24 22.73
CA SER A 314 -24.92 7.92 21.31
C SER A 314 -23.55 8.35 20.76
N PRO A 315 -22.76 7.46 20.13
CA PRO A 315 -21.49 7.82 19.51
C PRO A 315 -21.60 8.98 18.52
N ASN A 316 -22.77 9.14 17.91
CA ASN A 316 -22.94 10.01 16.76
C ASN A 316 -23.17 11.48 17.12
N ASN A 317 -23.35 11.75 18.42
CA ASN A 317 -23.37 13.09 18.98
C ASN A 317 -21.94 13.57 19.33
N LEU A 318 -20.91 12.75 19.09
CA LEU A 318 -19.53 13.04 19.44
C LEU A 318 -18.68 13.34 18.20
N PRO A 319 -17.61 14.13 18.30
CA PRO A 319 -16.69 14.34 17.19
C PRO A 319 -16.07 13.02 16.72
N LEU A 320 -15.63 12.96 15.46
CA LEU A 320 -15.23 11.71 14.78
C LEU A 320 -14.21 10.86 15.56
N PHE A 321 -13.26 11.50 16.25
CA PHE A 321 -12.23 10.80 17.02
C PHE A 321 -12.84 10.04 18.22
N GLU A 322 -13.77 10.69 18.92
CA GLU A 322 -14.50 10.16 20.06
C GLU A 322 -15.59 9.18 19.62
N SER A 323 -16.38 9.52 18.59
CA SER A 323 -17.42 8.67 17.99
C SER A 323 -16.87 7.29 17.61
N ASN A 324 -15.72 7.23 16.92
CA ASN A 324 -15.10 5.97 16.53
C ASN A 324 -14.67 5.11 17.74
N ARG A 325 -14.14 5.73 18.80
CA ARG A 325 -13.72 5.01 20.02
C ARG A 325 -14.91 4.51 20.81
N VAL A 326 -15.94 5.35 20.99
CA VAL A 326 -17.17 4.94 21.67
C VAL A 326 -17.83 3.80 20.90
N ARG A 327 -17.91 3.87 19.56
CA ARG A 327 -18.45 2.78 18.74
C ARG A 327 -17.66 1.47 18.91
N GLU A 328 -16.33 1.56 18.97
CA GLU A 328 -15.48 0.38 19.22
C GLU A 328 -15.70 -0.17 20.63
N ILE A 329 -15.76 0.68 21.66
CA ILE A 329 -16.08 0.29 23.04
C ILE A 329 -17.42 -0.42 23.11
N GLN A 330 -18.49 0.20 22.59
CA GLN A 330 -19.86 -0.34 22.59
C GLN A 330 -20.00 -1.63 21.77
N SER A 331 -19.14 -1.85 20.77
CA SER A 331 -19.12 -3.09 19.99
C SER A 331 -18.49 -4.28 20.72
N LEU A 332 -17.67 -4.01 21.74
CA LEU A 332 -16.94 -5.02 22.51
C LEU A 332 -17.58 -5.28 23.87
N ILE A 333 -18.19 -4.27 24.49
CA ILE A 333 -18.84 -4.40 25.78
C ILE A 333 -20.02 -3.45 25.92
N GLU A 334 -21.05 -3.90 26.63
CA GLU A 334 -22.22 -3.08 26.90
C GLU A 334 -21.88 -1.94 27.88
N PRO A 335 -22.43 -0.73 27.69
CA PRO A 335 -22.18 0.42 28.58
C PRO A 335 -22.52 0.16 30.06
N GLN A 336 -23.40 -0.79 30.36
CA GLN A 336 -23.81 -1.12 31.74
C GLN A 336 -22.67 -1.65 32.63
N PHE A 337 -21.62 -2.22 32.03
CA PHE A 337 -20.43 -2.68 32.75
C PHE A 337 -19.52 -1.53 33.21
N TRP A 338 -19.74 -0.31 32.70
CA TRP A 338 -18.97 0.86 33.11
C TRP A 338 -19.52 1.48 34.39
N LYS A 339 -18.62 1.74 35.34
CA LYS A 339 -18.92 2.34 36.63
C LYS A 339 -17.98 3.52 36.91
N PHE A 340 -18.46 4.47 37.69
CA PHE A 340 -17.64 5.56 38.19
C PHE A 340 -16.83 5.11 39.41
N ILE A 341 -15.61 5.63 39.52
CA ILE A 341 -14.78 5.52 40.74
C ILE A 341 -14.15 6.88 41.03
N SER A 342 -13.93 7.21 42.30
CA SER A 342 -13.22 8.44 42.64
C SER A 342 -11.74 8.37 42.24
N THR A 343 -11.14 9.49 41.81
CA THR A 343 -9.71 9.53 41.44
C THR A 343 -8.78 9.05 42.56
N LYS A 344 -9.15 9.27 43.83
CA LYS A 344 -8.37 8.82 45.00
C LYS A 344 -8.35 7.29 45.15
N GLU A 345 -9.38 6.62 44.64
CA GLU A 345 -9.53 5.17 44.69
C GLU A 345 -9.24 4.51 43.33
N ASN A 346 -8.86 5.29 42.31
CA ASN A 346 -8.52 4.78 40.99
C ASN A 346 -7.03 4.36 40.93
N PRO A 347 -6.70 3.06 40.93
CA PRO A 347 -5.31 2.61 40.83
C PRO A 347 -4.64 3.00 39.50
N ALA A 348 -5.42 3.28 38.45
CA ALA A 348 -4.88 3.71 37.17
C ALA A 348 -4.31 5.13 37.18
N ASP A 349 -4.58 5.96 38.20
CA ASP A 349 -4.02 7.32 38.29
C ASP A 349 -2.49 7.31 38.37
N CYS A 350 -1.93 6.43 39.23
CA CYS A 350 -0.48 6.26 39.32
C CYS A 350 0.12 5.64 38.05
N LEU A 351 -0.65 4.84 37.30
CA LEU A 351 -0.26 4.27 36.02
C LEU A 351 -0.08 5.36 34.94
N SER A 352 -0.98 6.35 34.89
CA SER A 352 -0.97 7.37 33.84
C SER A 352 0.02 8.50 34.13
N ARG A 353 0.34 8.75 35.41
CA ARG A 353 1.24 9.84 35.85
C ARG A 353 2.65 9.37 36.20
N GLY A 354 2.80 8.11 36.58
CA GLY A 354 4.04 7.51 37.03
C GLY A 354 4.22 7.62 38.54
N LEU A 355 4.97 6.67 39.12
CA LEU A 355 5.25 6.63 40.55
C LEU A 355 6.70 6.16 40.80
N PRO A 356 7.50 6.89 41.60
CA PRO A 356 8.83 6.44 42.02
C PRO A 356 8.80 5.09 42.73
N LEU A 357 9.87 4.29 42.60
CA LEU A 357 9.88 2.92 43.08
C LEU A 357 9.66 2.81 44.60
N ASN A 358 10.33 3.67 45.36
CA ASN A 358 10.23 3.72 46.83
C ASN A 358 8.79 3.95 47.33
N LYS A 359 7.97 4.67 46.56
CA LYS A 359 6.54 4.85 46.85
C LYS A 359 5.70 3.69 46.33
N LEU A 360 6.05 3.14 45.16
CA LEU A 360 5.32 2.04 44.53
C LEU A 360 5.34 0.77 45.38
N ILE A 361 6.47 0.46 46.03
CA ILE A 361 6.62 -0.73 46.89
C ILE A 361 5.50 -0.77 47.95
N ASN A 362 5.27 0.36 48.63
CA ASN A 362 4.29 0.46 49.71
C ASN A 362 2.90 0.95 49.24
N HIS A 363 2.63 0.97 47.93
CA HIS A 363 1.39 1.52 47.37
C HIS A 363 0.27 0.46 47.36
N SER A 364 -0.43 0.31 48.50
CA SER A 364 -1.50 -0.70 48.68
C SER A 364 -2.53 -0.70 47.54
N LEU A 365 -3.05 0.48 47.17
CA LEU A 365 -4.05 0.61 46.10
C LEU A 365 -3.57 0.04 44.75
N TRP A 366 -2.27 0.09 44.45
CA TRP A 366 -1.74 -0.44 43.19
C TRP A 366 -1.68 -1.97 43.21
N TRP A 367 -1.30 -2.56 44.33
CA TRP A 367 -1.14 -4.02 44.44
C TRP A 367 -2.46 -4.74 44.68
N THR A 368 -3.33 -4.19 45.54
CA THR A 368 -4.58 -4.84 45.95
C THR A 368 -5.83 -4.26 45.31
N GLY A 369 -5.72 -3.14 44.61
CA GLY A 369 -6.89 -2.41 44.11
C GLY A 369 -7.76 -1.82 45.23
N PRO A 370 -8.83 -1.11 44.88
CA PRO A 370 -9.80 -0.57 45.84
C PRO A 370 -10.66 -1.68 46.49
N LYS A 371 -11.18 -1.42 47.69
CA LYS A 371 -12.06 -2.37 48.40
C LYS A 371 -13.43 -2.47 47.71
N LEU A 372 -14.04 -3.65 47.66
CA LEU A 372 -15.35 -3.86 47.00
C LEU A 372 -16.47 -2.95 47.52
N SER A 373 -16.46 -2.59 48.81
CA SER A 373 -17.42 -1.64 49.41
C SER A 373 -17.36 -0.22 48.82
N SER A 374 -16.25 0.16 48.19
CA SER A 374 -16.16 1.42 47.43
C SER A 374 -16.98 1.38 46.13
N PHE A 375 -17.22 0.19 45.55
CA PHE A 375 -17.96 0.06 44.31
C PHE A 375 -19.43 0.43 44.49
N GLU A 376 -20.03 0.05 45.62
CA GLU A 376 -21.45 0.32 45.92
C GLU A 376 -21.73 1.81 46.12
N LYS A 377 -20.84 2.53 46.83
CA LYS A 377 -20.97 3.97 47.12
C LYS A 377 -21.00 4.85 45.87
N HIS A 378 -20.38 4.39 44.78
CA HIS A 378 -20.22 5.17 43.55
C HIS A 378 -21.13 4.68 42.40
N SER A 379 -21.98 3.68 42.64
CA SER A 379 -22.90 3.09 41.64
C SER A 379 -24.06 4.00 41.23
N GLN A 380 -24.33 5.08 41.97
CA GLN A 380 -25.43 6.02 41.68
C GLN A 380 -25.01 7.08 40.66
N VAL A 381 -24.49 6.68 39.50
CA VAL A 381 -24.56 7.58 38.35
C VAL A 381 -25.97 7.45 37.81
N ALA A 382 -26.78 8.48 38.08
CA ALA A 382 -28.13 8.62 37.58
C ALA A 382 -28.18 8.16 36.11
N LEU A 383 -28.86 7.02 35.89
CA LEU A 383 -29.52 6.75 34.62
C LEU A 383 -30.30 8.04 34.34
N VAL A 384 -29.78 8.86 33.43
CA VAL A 384 -30.52 9.99 32.89
C VAL A 384 -31.87 9.40 32.53
N LYS A 385 -32.91 9.82 33.28
CA LYS A 385 -34.28 9.41 33.05
C LYS A 385 -34.45 9.42 31.55
N LYS A 386 -34.87 8.29 30.96
CA LYS A 386 -35.47 8.30 29.63
C LYS A 386 -36.66 9.25 29.73
N SER A 387 -36.41 10.55 29.59
CA SER A 387 -37.38 11.45 29.01
C SER A 387 -37.73 10.75 27.71
N SER A 388 -38.99 10.33 27.62
CA SER A 388 -39.70 10.03 26.39
C SER A 388 -39.60 11.24 25.47
N THR A 389 -38.38 11.48 25.00
CA THR A 389 -38.11 12.32 23.86
C THR A 389 -38.65 11.49 22.73
N LYS A 390 -39.80 11.93 22.20
CA LYS A 390 -40.18 11.67 20.82
C LYS A 390 -38.88 11.57 20.03
N ILE A 391 -38.61 10.42 19.42
CA ILE A 391 -37.40 10.20 18.62
C ILE A 391 -37.36 11.36 17.64
N ASN A 392 -36.54 12.37 17.94
CA ASN A 392 -36.39 13.52 17.08
C ASN A 392 -35.75 12.94 15.83
N GLN A 393 -36.38 13.13 14.66
CA GLN A 393 -35.89 12.60 13.39
C GLN A 393 -34.39 12.86 13.21
N ASP A 394 -33.89 13.99 13.75
CA ASP A 394 -32.49 14.39 13.76
C ASP A 394 -31.51 13.42 14.47
N THR A 395 -31.89 12.75 15.57
CA THR A 395 -31.00 11.80 16.27
C THR A 395 -30.79 10.49 15.52
N PHE A 396 -31.79 10.07 14.73
CA PHE A 396 -31.69 8.90 13.85
C PHE A 396 -30.82 9.19 12.62
N VAL A 397 -30.93 10.41 12.08
CA VAL A 397 -30.13 10.93 10.96
C VAL A 397 -28.64 10.98 11.31
N GLU A 398 -28.31 11.50 12.50
CA GLU A 398 -26.92 11.61 12.98
C GLU A 398 -26.29 10.23 13.15
N ASN A 399 -27.06 9.24 13.61
CA ASN A 399 -26.58 7.88 13.84
C ASN A 399 -26.18 7.10 12.58
N ILE A 400 -26.82 7.39 11.45
CA ILE A 400 -26.57 6.68 10.17
C ILE A 400 -25.32 7.24 9.47
N CYS A 401 -25.00 8.52 9.67
CA CYS A 401 -23.89 9.20 8.97
C CYS A 401 -22.50 8.82 9.48
N ASP A 402 -22.39 8.17 10.64
CA ASP A 402 -21.11 7.68 11.18
C ASP A 402 -20.90 6.16 11.01
N ILE A 403 -21.87 5.46 10.41
CA ILE A 403 -21.75 4.05 10.05
C ILE A 403 -21.05 3.96 8.69
N ASN A 404 -20.30 2.88 8.46
CA ASN A 404 -19.69 2.61 7.15
C ASN A 404 -20.74 2.71 6.02
N PHE A 405 -20.39 3.38 4.92
CA PHE A 405 -21.29 3.70 3.80
C PHE A 405 -22.15 2.50 3.35
N ARG A 406 -21.58 1.30 3.25
CA ARG A 406 -22.28 0.10 2.81
C ARG A 406 -23.28 -0.42 3.85
N LYS A 407 -22.93 -0.35 5.14
CA LYS A 407 -23.83 -0.71 6.24
C LYS A 407 -24.96 0.31 6.38
N ALA A 408 -24.68 1.60 6.21
CA ALA A 408 -25.68 2.67 6.23
C ALA A 408 -26.70 2.50 5.09
N LEU A 409 -26.23 2.19 3.88
CA LEU A 409 -27.08 1.85 2.74
C LEU A 409 -27.99 0.64 3.03
N LEU A 410 -27.44 -0.46 3.55
CA LEU A 410 -28.20 -1.67 3.90
C LEU A 410 -29.26 -1.41 4.99
N ILE A 411 -28.95 -0.57 5.98
CA ILE A 411 -29.90 -0.20 7.04
C ILE A 411 -31.05 0.60 6.43
N ILE A 412 -30.76 1.62 5.62
CA ILE A 412 -31.80 2.41 4.94
C ILE A 412 -32.63 1.55 4.00
N GLU A 413 -32.01 0.64 3.25
CA GLU A 413 -32.69 -0.30 2.37
C GLU A 413 -33.66 -1.19 3.14
N ARG A 414 -33.23 -1.77 4.27
CA ARG A 414 -34.09 -2.57 5.16
C ARG A 414 -35.21 -1.76 5.82
N LEU A 415 -34.96 -0.51 6.18
CA LEU A 415 -35.97 0.39 6.74
C LEU A 415 -37.01 0.81 5.71
N LEU A 416 -36.58 1.13 4.49
CA LEU A 416 -37.48 1.42 3.37
C LEU A 416 -38.34 0.19 3.05
N ALA A 417 -37.74 -1.00 3.01
CA ALA A 417 -38.45 -2.26 2.83
C ALA A 417 -39.46 -2.54 3.96
N TRP A 418 -39.08 -2.31 5.21
CA TRP A 418 -39.96 -2.47 6.37
C TRP A 418 -41.10 -1.45 6.40
N MET A 419 -40.83 -0.19 6.04
CA MET A 419 -41.86 0.84 5.93
C MET A 419 -42.85 0.52 4.80
N SER A 420 -42.36 0.10 3.63
CA SER A 420 -43.23 -0.35 2.53
C SER A 420 -44.07 -1.57 2.89
N PHE A 421 -43.60 -2.42 3.80
CA PHE A 421 -44.37 -3.57 4.30
C PHE A 421 -45.48 -3.16 5.28
N ARG A 422 -45.30 -2.08 6.07
CA ARG A 422 -46.29 -1.60 7.03
C ARG A 422 -47.33 -0.65 6.46
N THR A 423 -46.97 0.18 5.49
CA THR A 423 -47.91 1.11 4.85
C THR A 423 -48.49 0.41 3.61
N LYS A 424 -49.77 -0.01 3.65
CA LYS A 424 -50.48 -0.61 2.50
C LYS A 424 -50.55 0.30 1.24
N ASP A 425 -49.97 1.50 1.29
CA ASP A 425 -49.79 2.41 0.16
C ASP A 425 -48.49 2.09 -0.61
N SER A 426 -48.62 1.26 -1.64
CA SER A 426 -47.53 0.90 -2.55
C SER A 426 -47.11 2.02 -3.53
N LYS A 427 -47.76 3.19 -3.50
CA LYS A 427 -47.63 4.21 -4.57
C LYS A 427 -46.77 5.45 -4.27
N LYS A 428 -46.12 5.60 -3.10
CA LYS A 428 -45.38 6.86 -2.78
C LYS A 428 -44.06 6.77 -2.01
N LEU A 429 -43.45 5.60 -1.79
CA LEU A 429 -42.09 5.53 -1.22
C LEU A 429 -41.04 5.40 -2.33
N ASN A 430 -40.24 6.45 -2.54
CA ASN A 430 -39.17 6.45 -3.54
C ASN A 430 -38.04 5.51 -3.08
N LEU A 431 -37.91 4.32 -3.68
CA LEU A 431 -37.03 3.21 -3.25
C LEU A 431 -35.53 3.43 -3.59
N GLN A 432 -34.98 4.61 -3.31
CA GLN A 432 -33.55 4.90 -3.54
C GLN A 432 -32.83 5.14 -2.20
N PRO A 433 -32.26 4.08 -1.57
CA PRO A 433 -31.56 4.18 -0.29
C PRO A 433 -30.40 5.18 -0.30
N LEU A 434 -29.71 5.28 -1.43
CA LEU A 434 -28.59 6.20 -1.62
C LEU A 434 -29.02 7.67 -1.55
N HIS A 435 -30.10 8.05 -2.22
CA HIS A 435 -30.63 9.41 -2.16
C HIS A 435 -31.10 9.78 -0.75
N HIS A 436 -31.74 8.84 -0.05
CA HIS A 436 -32.11 9.05 1.35
C HIS A 436 -30.89 9.28 2.23
N LEU A 437 -29.85 8.45 2.10
CA LEU A 437 -28.61 8.61 2.84
C LEU A 437 -27.95 9.97 2.59
N ILE A 438 -27.89 10.38 1.32
CA ILE A 438 -27.27 11.67 0.96
C ILE A 438 -28.10 12.85 1.47
N LYS A 439 -29.43 12.75 1.42
CA LYS A 439 -30.33 13.76 1.96
C LYS A 439 -30.13 13.96 3.47
N LEU A 440 -29.92 12.86 4.21
CA LEU A 440 -29.56 12.89 5.62
C LEU A 440 -28.23 13.64 5.85
N VAL A 441 -27.19 13.28 5.08
CA VAL A 441 -25.86 13.92 5.14
C VAL A 441 -25.92 15.42 4.83
N GLN A 442 -26.70 15.82 3.81
CA GLN A 442 -26.86 17.22 3.43
C GLN A 442 -27.65 18.01 4.45
N ARG A 443 -28.74 17.46 5.01
CA ARG A 443 -29.52 18.13 6.06
C ARG A 443 -28.68 18.39 7.30
N GLN A 444 -27.77 17.49 7.65
CA GLN A 444 -26.83 17.71 8.74
C GLN A 444 -25.79 18.79 8.40
N SER A 445 -25.27 18.77 7.17
CA SER A 445 -24.13 19.58 6.75
C SER A 445 -24.50 21.00 6.31
N PHE A 446 -25.75 21.21 5.88
CA PHE A 446 -26.23 22.42 5.22
C PHE A 446 -27.56 22.90 5.83
N LYS A 447 -27.68 22.92 7.16
CA LYS A 447 -28.93 23.27 7.87
C LYS A 447 -29.44 24.65 7.48
N MET A 448 -28.55 25.64 7.48
CA MET A 448 -28.87 27.04 7.15
C MET A 448 -29.20 27.20 5.67
N GLU A 449 -28.43 26.57 4.77
CA GLU A 449 -28.63 26.64 3.33
C GLU A 449 -29.93 25.96 2.91
N PHE A 450 -30.30 24.83 3.53
CA PHE A 450 -31.62 24.23 3.33
C PHE A 450 -32.75 25.19 3.72
N HIS A 451 -32.62 25.88 4.85
CA HIS A 451 -33.62 26.85 5.30
C HIS A 451 -33.79 28.00 4.29
N CYS A 452 -32.68 28.61 3.85
CA CYS A 452 -32.71 29.71 2.86
C CYS A 452 -33.21 29.24 1.49
N LEU A 453 -32.72 28.09 0.97
CA LEU A 453 -33.11 27.57 -0.33
C LEU A 453 -34.57 27.10 -0.36
N SER A 454 -35.09 26.56 0.75
CA SER A 454 -36.50 26.16 0.85
C SER A 454 -37.47 27.34 0.83
N LYS A 455 -37.03 28.53 1.27
CA LYS A 455 -37.78 29.79 1.26
C LYS A 455 -37.47 30.69 0.06
N GLN A 456 -36.73 30.20 -0.94
CA GLN A 456 -36.26 30.98 -2.11
C GLN A 456 -35.49 32.28 -1.74
N GLN A 457 -34.80 32.29 -0.60
CA GLN A 457 -33.98 33.43 -0.14
C GLN A 457 -32.53 33.29 -0.60
N THR A 458 -31.85 34.42 -0.83
CA THR A 458 -30.42 34.45 -1.17
C THR A 458 -29.57 33.92 -0.01
N LEU A 459 -28.56 33.09 -0.31
CA LEU A 459 -27.65 32.55 0.70
C LEU A 459 -26.84 33.68 1.37
N PRO A 460 -26.58 33.61 2.69
CA PRO A 460 -25.75 34.59 3.38
C PRO A 460 -24.27 34.45 2.98
N LYS A 461 -23.52 35.57 3.00
CA LYS A 461 -22.07 35.61 2.67
C LYS A 461 -21.21 34.66 3.53
N THR A 462 -21.70 34.25 4.69
CA THR A 462 -21.07 33.30 5.61
C THR A 462 -21.25 31.83 5.21
N SER A 463 -22.14 31.52 4.26
CA SER A 463 -22.38 30.14 3.80
C SER A 463 -21.20 29.60 2.99
N VAL A 464 -20.88 28.32 3.21
CA VAL A 464 -19.88 27.58 2.42
C VAL A 464 -20.30 27.46 0.94
N LEU A 465 -21.61 27.46 0.68
CA LEU A 465 -22.17 27.35 -0.67
C LEU A 465 -22.42 28.72 -1.33
N TYR A 466 -22.16 29.84 -0.64
CA TYR A 466 -22.45 31.19 -1.15
C TYR A 466 -21.84 31.47 -2.53
N LYS A 467 -20.63 30.97 -2.78
CA LYS A 467 -19.90 31.17 -4.05
C LYS A 467 -20.36 30.24 -5.18
N TRP A 468 -21.26 29.30 -4.89
CA TRP A 468 -21.68 28.27 -5.83
C TRP A 468 -23.16 28.45 -6.19
N PRO A 469 -23.52 28.38 -7.48
CA PRO A 469 -24.91 28.36 -7.90
C PRO A 469 -25.54 27.01 -7.51
N VAL A 470 -26.44 27.01 -6.52
CA VAL A 470 -27.04 25.78 -5.94
C VAL A 470 -28.57 25.86 -5.92
N PHE A 471 -29.23 24.71 -6.03
CA PHE A 471 -30.69 24.57 -5.91
C PHE A 471 -31.06 23.24 -5.25
N VAL A 472 -32.33 23.11 -4.82
CA VAL A 472 -32.88 21.87 -4.25
C VAL A 472 -33.73 21.17 -5.29
N ASP A 473 -33.52 19.87 -5.52
CA ASP A 473 -34.31 19.07 -6.49
C ASP A 473 -35.63 18.55 -5.88
N ASP A 474 -36.46 17.90 -6.72
CA ASP A 474 -37.74 17.31 -6.32
C ASP A 474 -37.60 16.21 -5.25
N ASN A 475 -36.42 15.59 -5.17
CA ASN A 475 -36.09 14.61 -4.13
C ASN A 475 -35.60 15.27 -2.83
N GLY A 476 -35.51 16.61 -2.78
CA GLY A 476 -35.06 17.39 -1.65
C GLY A 476 -33.54 17.29 -1.41
N LEU A 477 -32.74 17.20 -2.47
CA LEU A 477 -31.27 17.19 -2.45
C LEU A 477 -30.70 18.51 -2.98
N ILE A 478 -29.67 19.04 -2.31
CA ILE A 478 -28.93 20.21 -2.78
C ILE A 478 -27.99 19.80 -3.92
N ARG A 479 -28.14 20.45 -5.08
CA ARG A 479 -27.35 20.19 -6.28
C ARG A 479 -26.62 21.43 -6.75
N LEU A 480 -25.50 21.21 -7.42
CA LEU A 480 -24.73 22.26 -8.07
C LEU A 480 -25.30 22.54 -9.46
N LYS A 481 -25.65 23.80 -9.72
CA LYS A 481 -26.10 24.28 -11.02
C LYS A 481 -24.87 24.63 -11.88
N ARG A 482 -24.51 23.76 -12.82
CA ARG A 482 -23.31 23.96 -13.68
C ARG A 482 -23.71 24.63 -14.99
N ARG A 483 -22.78 25.27 -15.70
CA ARG A 483 -23.03 25.86 -17.03
C ARG A 483 -23.41 24.86 -18.14
N ILE A 484 -23.48 23.56 -17.82
CA ILE A 484 -23.77 22.45 -18.74
C ILE A 484 -25.23 21.94 -18.61
N GLU A 485 -26.16 22.80 -18.22
CA GLU A 485 -27.59 22.44 -18.02
C GLU A 485 -28.27 21.96 -19.32
N ASN A 486 -27.89 22.58 -20.44
CA ASN A 486 -28.47 22.35 -21.77
C ASN A 486 -27.87 21.14 -22.49
N CYS A 487 -27.05 20.38 -21.78
CA CYS A 487 -26.11 19.47 -22.39
C CYS A 487 -26.64 18.03 -22.24
N GLN A 488 -26.47 17.13 -23.23
CA GLN A 488 -27.02 15.76 -23.22
C GLN A 488 -26.35 14.78 -22.22
N LEU A 489 -26.51 15.04 -20.93
CA LEU A 489 -26.08 14.19 -19.82
C LEU A 489 -27.23 13.70 -18.98
N SER A 490 -26.95 12.71 -18.13
CA SER A 490 -27.88 12.38 -17.05
C SER A 490 -28.08 13.58 -16.11
N PHE A 491 -29.26 13.63 -15.49
CA PHE A 491 -29.61 14.69 -14.53
C PHE A 491 -28.56 14.85 -13.42
N ASN A 492 -28.01 13.74 -12.92
CA ASN A 492 -26.96 13.74 -11.90
C ASN A 492 -25.61 14.28 -12.40
N GLU A 493 -25.26 14.10 -13.68
CA GLU A 493 -24.01 14.63 -14.22
C GLU A 493 -24.11 16.15 -14.51
N LYS A 494 -25.28 16.64 -14.94
CA LYS A 494 -25.54 18.08 -15.13
C LYS A 494 -25.63 18.82 -13.80
N PHE A 495 -26.36 18.22 -12.87
CA PHE A 495 -26.69 18.77 -11.57
C PHE A 495 -26.20 17.82 -10.47
N PRO A 496 -24.88 17.70 -10.27
CA PRO A 496 -24.35 16.75 -9.30
C PRO A 496 -24.70 17.16 -7.89
N ILE A 497 -24.90 16.13 -7.06
CA ILE A 497 -25.27 16.31 -5.67
C ILE A 497 -24.05 16.83 -4.92
N ILE A 498 -24.21 17.93 -4.19
CA ILE A 498 -23.10 18.52 -3.45
C ILE A 498 -22.84 17.71 -2.19
N LEU A 499 -21.60 17.28 -2.03
CA LEU A 499 -21.14 16.57 -0.85
C LEU A 499 -19.92 17.29 -0.28
N ILE A 500 -19.81 17.34 1.04
CA ILE A 500 -18.61 17.85 1.72
C ILE A 500 -17.78 16.73 2.30
N ASP A 501 -16.54 17.05 2.63
CA ASP A 501 -15.59 16.11 3.21
C ASP A 501 -16.05 15.64 4.61
N LYS A 502 -16.69 14.47 4.65
CA LYS A 502 -17.19 13.77 5.84
C LYS A 502 -16.77 12.31 5.82
N ALA A 503 -16.80 11.64 6.97
CA ALA A 503 -16.37 10.25 7.10
C ALA A 503 -17.10 9.31 6.13
N ILE A 504 -18.43 9.41 6.05
CA ILE A 504 -19.24 8.60 5.13
C ILE A 504 -18.94 8.86 3.65
N VAL A 505 -18.59 10.10 3.30
CA VAL A 505 -18.19 10.46 1.93
C VAL A 505 -16.82 9.88 1.61
N ARG A 506 -15.85 9.91 2.54
CA ARG A 506 -14.54 9.26 2.35
C ARG A 506 -14.67 7.74 2.20
N ASP A 507 -15.56 7.11 2.96
CA ASP A 507 -15.87 5.68 2.83
C ASP A 507 -16.53 5.37 1.48
N MET A 508 -17.45 6.22 1.02
CA MET A 508 -18.02 6.14 -0.33
C MET A 508 -16.93 6.27 -1.41
N LEU A 509 -15.99 7.22 -1.28
CA LEU A 509 -14.85 7.37 -2.21
C LEU A 509 -13.97 6.10 -2.22
N LYS A 510 -13.84 5.42 -1.08
CA LYS A 510 -13.07 4.18 -0.96
C LYS A 510 -13.78 3.01 -1.63
N GLU A 511 -15.08 2.87 -1.45
CA GLU A 511 -15.91 1.91 -2.20
C GLU A 511 -15.80 2.17 -3.71
N ILE A 512 -15.92 3.43 -4.16
CA ILE A 512 -15.74 3.79 -5.56
C ILE A 512 -14.32 3.47 -6.06
N HIS A 513 -13.29 3.70 -5.26
CA HIS A 513 -11.91 3.33 -5.61
C HIS A 513 -11.71 1.81 -5.78
N ILE A 514 -12.34 1.01 -4.90
CA ILE A 514 -12.30 -0.45 -4.96
C ILE A 514 -13.09 -0.96 -6.18
N ASN A 515 -14.29 -0.42 -6.41
CA ASN A 515 -15.17 -0.79 -7.52
C ASN A 515 -14.59 -0.36 -8.88
N THR A 516 -13.75 0.68 -8.91
CA THR A 516 -12.96 1.06 -10.09
C THR A 516 -11.67 0.24 -10.25
N PHE A 517 -11.54 -0.87 -9.51
CA PHE A 517 -10.41 -1.81 -9.52
C PHE A 517 -9.06 -1.12 -9.29
N HIS A 518 -8.99 -0.19 -8.35
CA HIS A 518 -7.77 0.57 -8.05
C HIS A 518 -7.25 1.40 -9.23
N GLY A 519 -8.17 1.90 -10.07
CA GLY A 519 -7.93 2.56 -11.36
C GLY A 519 -7.13 3.87 -11.37
N GLY A 520 -6.44 4.23 -10.29
CA GLY A 520 -5.67 5.47 -10.17
C GLY A 520 -6.52 6.69 -9.83
N ILE A 521 -5.87 7.85 -9.68
CA ILE A 521 -6.50 9.07 -9.16
C ILE A 521 -7.61 9.55 -10.09
N PHE A 522 -7.30 9.71 -11.37
CA PHE A 522 -8.23 10.28 -12.34
C PHE A 522 -9.48 9.43 -12.54
N ARG A 523 -9.36 8.10 -12.58
CA ARG A 523 -10.51 7.20 -12.74
C ARG A 523 -11.45 7.23 -11.54
N THR A 524 -10.90 7.26 -10.33
CA THR A 524 -11.72 7.40 -9.12
C THR A 524 -12.36 8.80 -9.04
N VAL A 525 -11.68 9.87 -9.47
CA VAL A 525 -12.26 11.23 -9.53
C VAL A 525 -13.41 11.31 -10.55
N GLU A 526 -13.21 10.75 -11.74
CA GLU A 526 -14.22 10.74 -12.81
C GLU A 526 -15.50 10.03 -12.35
N GLU A 527 -15.37 8.85 -11.73
CA GLU A 527 -16.51 8.07 -11.28
C GLU A 527 -17.32 8.79 -10.19
N VAL A 528 -16.66 9.57 -9.35
CA VAL A 528 -17.32 10.39 -8.33
C VAL A 528 -18.07 11.56 -8.97
N ARG A 529 -17.46 12.24 -9.96
CA ARG A 529 -18.04 13.44 -10.58
C ARG A 529 -19.31 13.17 -11.38
N LYS A 530 -19.55 11.93 -11.79
CA LYS A 530 -20.80 11.53 -12.47
C LYS A 530 -22.04 11.77 -11.62
N ASN A 531 -21.91 11.63 -10.30
CA ASN A 531 -23.05 11.73 -9.39
C ASN A 531 -22.89 12.84 -8.34
N PHE A 532 -21.64 13.21 -8.02
CA PHE A 532 -21.32 14.02 -6.86
C PHE A 532 -20.35 15.15 -7.18
N TYR A 533 -20.55 16.29 -6.54
CA TYR A 533 -19.56 17.36 -6.48
C TYR A 533 -18.98 17.43 -5.08
N VAL A 534 -17.71 17.06 -4.94
CA VAL A 534 -16.97 17.10 -3.67
C VAL A 534 -15.86 18.16 -3.76
N PRO A 535 -15.85 19.20 -2.90
CA PRO A 535 -14.75 20.15 -2.85
C PRO A 535 -13.42 19.44 -2.57
N LYS A 536 -12.34 19.85 -3.27
CA LYS A 536 -10.99 19.26 -3.13
C LYS A 536 -10.91 17.74 -3.42
N LEU A 537 -11.85 17.21 -4.21
CA LEU A 537 -11.94 15.78 -4.56
C LEU A 537 -10.61 15.16 -5.00
N TYR A 538 -9.83 15.85 -5.84
CA TYR A 538 -8.54 15.37 -6.32
C TYR A 538 -7.57 15.05 -5.18
N PHE A 539 -7.47 15.93 -4.18
CA PHE A 539 -6.60 15.74 -3.02
C PHE A 539 -7.09 14.60 -2.12
N LEU A 540 -8.41 14.48 -1.92
CA LEU A 540 -9.02 13.40 -1.15
C LEU A 540 -8.71 12.04 -1.78
N VAL A 541 -8.90 11.92 -3.09
CA VAL A 541 -8.60 10.69 -3.84
C VAL A 541 -7.09 10.40 -3.88
N LYS A 542 -6.24 11.42 -4.11
CA LYS A 542 -4.78 11.27 -4.07
C LYS A 542 -4.32 10.70 -2.72
N ASN A 543 -4.85 11.24 -1.62
CA ASN A 543 -4.53 10.78 -0.28
C ASN A 543 -5.02 9.34 -0.02
N LEU A 544 -6.26 9.03 -0.43
CA LEU A 544 -6.85 7.70 -0.34
C LEU A 544 -6.02 6.64 -1.06
N ILE A 545 -5.53 6.95 -2.27
CA ILE A 545 -4.72 6.02 -3.08
C ILE A 545 -3.32 5.86 -2.50
N ALA A 546 -2.71 6.94 -1.99
CA ALA A 546 -1.40 6.87 -1.34
C ALA A 546 -1.39 5.93 -0.13
N HIS A 547 -2.51 5.82 0.60
CA HIS A 547 -2.68 4.94 1.76
C HIS A 547 -3.28 3.57 1.42
N CYS A 548 -3.59 3.32 0.14
CA CYS A 548 -4.13 2.04 -0.29
C CYS A 548 -3.01 0.99 -0.37
N LYS A 549 -3.02 -0.01 0.52
CA LYS A 549 -2.02 -1.10 0.56
C LYS A 549 -1.84 -1.82 -0.78
N LYS A 550 -2.92 -2.04 -1.53
CA LYS A 550 -2.86 -2.69 -2.84
C LYS A 550 -2.17 -1.80 -3.87
N CYS A 551 -2.47 -0.49 -3.88
CA CYS A 551 -1.78 0.46 -4.76
C CYS A 551 -0.32 0.67 -4.37
N GLN A 552 0.03 0.65 -3.09
CA GLN A 552 1.42 0.74 -2.62
C GLN A 552 2.26 -0.45 -3.11
N ARG A 553 1.75 -1.68 -2.96
CA ARG A 553 2.42 -2.89 -3.44
C ARG A 553 2.62 -2.89 -4.96
N LEU A 554 1.61 -2.45 -5.71
CA LEU A 554 1.68 -2.36 -7.17
C LEU A 554 2.66 -1.30 -7.69
N ARG A 555 3.09 -0.34 -6.84
CA ARG A 555 3.93 0.80 -7.24
C ARG A 555 5.33 0.79 -6.60
N GLY A 556 5.69 -0.26 -5.86
CA GLY A 556 7.03 -0.38 -5.25
C GLY A 556 8.13 -0.49 -6.32
N LYS A 557 9.25 0.21 -6.11
CA LYS A 557 10.45 0.10 -6.96
C LYS A 557 11.41 -0.97 -6.40
N ALA A 558 12.26 -1.53 -7.26
CA ALA A 558 13.35 -2.43 -6.85
C ALA A 558 14.45 -1.68 -6.07
N TYR A 559 15.20 -2.42 -5.24
CA TYR A 559 16.31 -1.93 -4.42
C TYR A 559 17.55 -1.59 -5.27
N SER A 560 18.26 -0.49 -4.98
CA SER A 560 19.43 0.00 -5.75
C SER A 560 20.75 -0.14 -4.98
N PHE A 561 21.83 -0.57 -5.63
CA PHE A 561 23.19 -0.69 -5.06
C PHE A 561 24.01 0.62 -5.16
N GLU A 562 25.02 0.78 -4.30
CA GLU A 562 26.04 1.86 -4.37
C GLU A 562 27.07 1.62 -5.49
N SER A 563 27.56 2.69 -6.12
CA SER A 563 28.50 2.60 -7.26
C SER A 563 29.97 2.67 -6.84
N PRO A 564 30.89 1.88 -7.44
CA PRO A 564 32.32 1.86 -7.08
C PRO A 564 33.12 3.09 -7.57
N PRO A 565 34.32 3.36 -7.00
CA PRO A 565 35.17 4.49 -7.38
C PRO A 565 35.79 4.38 -8.79
N LEU A 566 36.13 5.52 -9.40
CA LEU A 566 36.62 5.62 -10.78
C LEU A 566 38.07 5.11 -10.96
N PRO A 567 38.45 4.55 -12.13
CA PRO A 567 39.81 4.10 -12.40
C PRO A 567 40.85 5.23 -12.33
N ARG A 568 42.05 4.94 -11.77
CA ARG A 568 43.15 5.92 -11.59
C ARG A 568 43.57 6.66 -12.87
N GLY A 569 43.48 6.02 -14.03
CA GLY A 569 43.77 6.66 -15.32
C GLY A 569 42.80 7.80 -15.70
N ARG A 570 41.65 7.93 -15.02
CA ARG A 570 40.70 9.03 -15.19
C ARG A 570 40.95 10.21 -14.23
N THR A 571 41.81 10.05 -13.23
CA THR A 571 42.04 11.05 -12.17
C THR A 571 43.45 11.66 -12.16
N LEU A 572 44.41 11.07 -12.86
CA LEU A 572 45.77 11.62 -13.01
C LEU A 572 45.80 12.77 -14.03
N ILE A 573 46.48 13.88 -13.72
CA ILE A 573 46.69 15.03 -14.63
C ILE A 573 47.75 14.64 -15.66
N PRO A 574 47.43 14.55 -16.97
CA PRO A 574 48.39 14.12 -17.98
C PRO A 574 49.22 15.30 -18.50
N LYS A 575 50.38 15.00 -19.09
CA LYS A 575 51.31 15.99 -19.68
C LYS A 575 50.73 16.71 -20.92
N ARG A 576 49.77 16.10 -21.62
CA ARG A 576 49.17 16.63 -22.87
C ARG A 576 47.74 16.10 -23.13
N ALA A 577 46.98 16.82 -23.95
CA ALA A 577 45.68 16.34 -24.45
C ALA A 577 45.84 15.05 -25.27
N PHE A 578 44.83 14.18 -25.21
CA PHE A 578 44.81 12.85 -25.86
C PHE A 578 45.94 11.88 -25.43
N CYS A 579 46.56 12.10 -24.25
CA CYS A 579 47.52 11.16 -23.69
C CYS A 579 46.86 9.84 -23.25
N ASN A 580 45.69 9.96 -22.59
CA ASN A 580 44.83 8.84 -22.21
C ASN A 580 43.51 8.97 -22.97
N ILE A 581 43.18 7.99 -23.80
CA ILE A 581 42.02 8.04 -24.71
C ILE A 581 41.10 6.84 -24.55
N GLY A 582 39.81 7.08 -24.74
CA GLY A 582 38.82 6.03 -25.00
C GLY A 582 38.42 6.08 -26.46
N ILE A 583 38.33 4.92 -27.11
CA ILE A 583 37.94 4.79 -28.51
C ILE A 583 36.70 3.92 -28.65
N ASP A 584 35.87 4.26 -29.62
CA ASP A 584 34.65 3.53 -29.95
C ASP A 584 34.36 3.64 -31.45
N LEU A 585 33.63 2.67 -31.98
CA LEU A 585 33.26 2.62 -33.38
C LEU A 585 31.74 2.49 -33.51
N PHE A 586 31.11 3.54 -34.04
CA PHE A 586 29.67 3.58 -34.20
C PHE A 586 29.27 3.79 -35.66
N ILE A 587 28.03 3.42 -35.97
CA ILE A 587 27.45 3.60 -37.29
C ILE A 587 26.91 5.03 -37.34
N ASN A 588 27.38 5.81 -38.31
CA ASN A 588 26.96 7.20 -38.47
C ASN A 588 25.70 7.29 -39.34
N LYS A 589 25.58 6.44 -40.36
CA LYS A 589 24.38 6.33 -41.21
C LYS A 589 24.31 4.94 -41.89
N GLU A 590 23.13 4.33 -41.91
CA GLU A 590 22.83 3.18 -42.77
C GLU A 590 22.07 3.67 -44.01
N MET A 591 22.64 3.45 -45.19
CA MET A 591 21.93 3.61 -46.47
C MET A 591 21.66 2.22 -47.06
N GLU A 592 20.61 2.06 -47.86
CA GLU A 592 20.06 0.76 -48.31
C GLU A 592 21.08 -0.26 -48.86
N LYS A 593 22.29 0.15 -49.26
CA LYS A 593 23.38 -0.74 -49.71
C LYS A 593 24.77 -0.53 -49.08
N MET A 594 24.97 0.44 -48.18
CA MET A 594 26.27 0.66 -47.51
C MET A 594 26.12 1.24 -46.09
N LYS A 595 26.94 0.76 -45.16
CA LYS A 595 27.04 1.28 -43.78
C LYS A 595 28.30 2.14 -43.65
N ILE A 596 28.15 3.41 -43.28
CA ILE A 596 29.28 4.31 -43.03
C ILE A 596 29.57 4.32 -41.53
N PHE A 597 30.82 3.99 -41.16
CA PHE A 597 31.26 3.96 -39.77
C PHE A 597 32.02 5.24 -39.43
N SER A 598 32.04 5.59 -38.15
CA SER A 598 32.87 6.66 -37.64
C SER A 598 33.54 6.20 -36.36
N MET A 599 34.82 6.52 -36.24
CA MET A 599 35.62 6.20 -35.08
C MET A 599 35.79 7.46 -34.24
N ILE A 600 35.51 7.33 -32.95
CA ILE A 600 35.63 8.43 -32.00
C ILE A 600 36.82 8.20 -31.08
N PHE A 601 37.56 9.26 -30.83
CA PHE A 601 38.66 9.32 -29.88
C PHE A 601 38.29 10.36 -28.82
N VAL A 602 38.09 9.92 -27.59
CA VAL A 602 37.71 10.78 -26.47
C VAL A 602 38.86 10.85 -25.48
N CYS A 603 39.40 12.04 -25.24
CA CYS A 603 40.39 12.23 -24.19
C CYS A 603 39.74 11.99 -22.81
N ALA A 604 40.30 11.08 -22.02
CA ALA A 604 39.77 10.71 -20.71
C ALA A 604 39.80 11.87 -19.70
N ASN A 605 40.73 12.81 -19.91
CA ASN A 605 41.00 13.94 -19.03
C ASN A 605 40.25 15.20 -19.45
N SER A 606 40.52 15.72 -20.65
CA SER A 606 39.88 16.97 -21.13
C SER A 606 38.48 16.78 -21.70
N ARG A 607 38.05 15.53 -21.94
CA ARG A 607 36.83 15.20 -22.70
C ARG A 607 36.82 15.74 -24.13
N ALA A 608 37.96 16.21 -24.65
CA ALA A 608 38.11 16.57 -26.04
C ALA A 608 37.83 15.36 -26.94
N ILE A 609 37.17 15.59 -28.06
CA ILE A 609 36.71 14.55 -28.97
C ILE A 609 37.35 14.80 -30.33
N HIS A 610 37.96 13.77 -30.90
CA HIS A 610 38.29 13.72 -32.32
C HIS A 610 37.42 12.64 -32.99
N LEU A 611 36.87 12.97 -34.15
CA LEU A 611 36.07 12.05 -34.95
C LEU A 611 36.72 11.93 -36.32
N ASP A 612 36.80 10.69 -36.80
CA ASP A 612 37.24 10.43 -38.16
C ASP A 612 36.36 9.33 -38.79
N ILE A 613 36.12 9.46 -40.09
CA ILE A 613 35.20 8.60 -40.84
C ILE A 613 35.96 7.35 -41.27
N VAL A 614 35.32 6.19 -41.11
CA VAL A 614 35.89 4.89 -41.46
C VAL A 614 34.95 4.19 -42.43
N GLN A 615 35.47 3.82 -43.61
CA GLN A 615 34.66 3.26 -44.69
C GLN A 615 34.03 1.90 -44.31
N ASN A 616 34.71 1.10 -43.49
CA ASN A 616 34.24 -0.20 -43.02
C ASN A 616 34.84 -0.53 -41.64
N ARG A 617 34.32 -1.55 -40.96
CA ARG A 617 34.88 -2.07 -39.69
C ARG A 617 36.16 -2.90 -39.86
N GLY A 618 36.71 -2.93 -41.07
CA GLY A 618 37.91 -3.67 -41.40
C GLY A 618 39.13 -3.14 -40.65
N ILE A 619 40.06 -4.04 -40.37
CA ILE A 619 41.27 -3.74 -39.60
C ILE A 619 42.10 -2.64 -40.27
N GLU A 620 42.24 -2.68 -41.60
CA GLU A 620 43.00 -1.69 -42.36
C GLU A 620 42.44 -0.28 -42.24
N SER A 621 41.12 -0.13 -42.39
CA SER A 621 40.43 1.16 -42.27
C SER A 621 40.55 1.73 -40.85
N VAL A 622 40.40 0.89 -39.82
CA VAL A 622 40.57 1.29 -38.41
C VAL A 622 42.02 1.69 -38.13
N PHE A 623 42.98 0.96 -38.70
CA PHE A 623 44.40 1.25 -38.51
C PHE A 623 44.85 2.54 -39.22
N GLN A 624 44.36 2.79 -40.43
CA GLN A 624 44.59 4.04 -41.15
C GLN A 624 44.01 5.25 -40.39
N CYS A 625 42.81 5.09 -39.81
CA CYS A 625 42.20 6.10 -38.95
C CYS A 625 43.05 6.37 -37.70
N LEU A 626 43.49 5.32 -37.01
CA LEU A 626 44.35 5.43 -35.83
C LEU A 626 45.70 6.09 -36.15
N THR A 627 46.31 5.79 -37.30
CA THR A 627 47.59 6.40 -37.72
C THR A 627 47.45 7.87 -38.07
N ARG A 628 46.35 8.29 -38.72
CA ARG A 628 46.04 9.72 -38.91
C ARG A 628 45.87 10.44 -37.58
N PHE A 629 45.13 9.86 -36.65
CA PHE A 629 44.97 10.41 -35.31
C PHE A 629 46.31 10.57 -34.57
N ILE A 630 47.16 9.53 -34.59
CA ILE A 630 48.50 9.57 -33.97
C ILE A 630 49.39 10.62 -34.65
N SER A 631 49.28 10.81 -35.97
CA SER A 631 50.07 11.81 -36.68
C SER A 631 49.70 13.24 -36.29
N LEU A 632 48.43 13.49 -35.96
CA LEU A 632 47.94 14.81 -35.54
C LEU A 632 48.21 15.11 -34.06
N TYR A 633 48.00 14.13 -33.18
CA TYR A 633 48.03 14.36 -31.73
C TYR A 633 49.20 13.66 -31.03
N GLY A 634 50.05 12.93 -31.74
CA GLY A 634 51.12 12.13 -31.17
C GLY A 634 50.63 10.83 -30.50
N LEU A 635 51.56 9.92 -30.22
CA LEU A 635 51.25 8.57 -29.72
C LEU A 635 50.64 8.57 -28.30
N PRO A 636 49.42 8.04 -28.09
CA PRO A 636 48.81 7.99 -26.76
C PRO A 636 49.57 7.03 -25.84
N GLU A 637 49.61 7.31 -24.54
CA GLU A 637 50.19 6.40 -23.53
C GLU A 637 49.20 5.28 -23.19
N LYS A 638 47.90 5.60 -23.13
CA LYS A 638 46.86 4.66 -22.77
C LYS A 638 45.61 4.74 -23.65
N ILE A 639 45.12 3.59 -24.10
CA ILE A 639 43.90 3.44 -24.90
C ILE A 639 42.93 2.51 -24.18
N TRP A 640 41.66 2.92 -24.05
CA TRP A 640 40.56 2.04 -23.65
C TRP A 640 39.60 1.82 -24.82
N SER A 641 39.18 0.58 -25.05
CA SER A 641 38.17 0.27 -26.05
C SER A 641 37.24 -0.86 -25.58
N ASP A 642 36.12 -1.02 -26.28
CA ASP A 642 35.32 -2.23 -26.19
C ASP A 642 36.04 -3.43 -26.83
N ASN A 643 35.48 -4.63 -26.66
CA ASN A 643 36.07 -5.89 -27.14
C ASN A 643 35.83 -6.13 -28.65
N GLU A 644 35.73 -5.08 -29.47
CA GLU A 644 35.54 -5.25 -30.91
C GLU A 644 36.77 -5.94 -31.56
N LYS A 645 36.51 -6.89 -32.48
CA LYS A 645 37.56 -7.74 -33.10
C LYS A 645 38.61 -6.92 -33.86
N SER A 646 38.18 -5.83 -34.52
CA SER A 646 39.03 -4.89 -35.26
C SER A 646 40.08 -4.23 -34.34
N PHE A 647 39.69 -3.81 -33.13
CA PHE A 647 40.58 -3.23 -32.13
C PHE A 647 41.54 -4.25 -31.52
N SER A 648 41.06 -5.46 -31.22
CA SER A 648 41.92 -6.55 -30.72
C SER A 648 43.05 -6.90 -31.68
N THR A 649 42.78 -6.85 -32.99
CA THR A 649 43.77 -7.16 -34.03
C THR A 649 44.67 -5.96 -34.32
N SER A 650 44.12 -4.74 -34.31
CA SER A 650 44.89 -3.50 -34.43
C SER A 650 45.91 -3.36 -33.30
N LYS A 651 45.55 -3.69 -32.05
CA LYS A 651 46.50 -3.75 -30.92
C LYS A 651 47.69 -4.69 -31.20
N LYS A 652 47.44 -5.87 -31.78
CA LYS A 652 48.48 -6.85 -32.13
C LYS A 652 49.39 -6.37 -33.28
N ILE A 653 48.85 -5.66 -34.25
CA ILE A 653 49.62 -5.10 -35.38
C ILE A 653 50.49 -3.94 -34.90
N LEU A 654 49.90 -3.05 -34.09
CA LEU A 654 50.60 -1.89 -33.52
C LEU A 654 51.78 -2.36 -32.65
N SER A 655 51.57 -3.38 -31.79
CA SER A 655 52.68 -3.94 -31.01
C SER A 655 53.78 -4.54 -31.91
N LYS A 656 53.45 -5.30 -32.95
CA LYS A 656 54.43 -5.85 -33.90
C LYS A 656 55.24 -4.78 -34.65
N LEU A 657 54.61 -3.68 -35.08
CA LEU A 657 55.29 -2.58 -35.78
C LEU A 657 56.27 -1.82 -34.87
N PHE A 658 55.94 -1.66 -33.58
CA PHE A 658 56.86 -1.07 -32.61
C PHE A 658 58.02 -2.01 -32.24
N PHE A 659 57.82 -3.33 -32.25
CA PHE A 659 58.89 -4.31 -32.05
C PHE A 659 59.88 -4.40 -33.23
N ALA A 660 59.49 -4.06 -34.47
CA ALA A 660 60.33 -4.17 -35.66
C ALA A 660 61.35 -3.01 -35.84
N LYS A 661 61.11 -1.81 -35.28
CA LYS A 661 62.03 -0.66 -35.35
C LYS A 661 62.96 -0.59 -34.11
N LYS A 662 63.88 -1.56 -33.98
CA LYS A 662 64.85 -1.65 -32.86
C LYS A 662 66.06 -0.69 -32.94
N LYS A 663 65.98 0.44 -33.67
CA LYS A 663 67.11 1.39 -33.85
C LYS A 663 66.82 2.86 -33.49
N VAL A 664 65.70 3.18 -32.84
CA VAL A 664 65.45 4.53 -32.31
C VAL A 664 65.18 4.45 -30.80
N GLN A 665 65.93 5.24 -30.04
CA GLN A 665 66.20 5.13 -28.61
C GLN A 665 65.04 5.58 -27.68
N HIS A 666 63.78 5.45 -28.10
CA HIS A 666 62.61 5.84 -27.30
C HIS A 666 61.61 4.67 -27.14
N ASN A 667 61.35 4.29 -25.89
CA ASN A 667 60.37 3.28 -25.49
C ASN A 667 58.94 3.76 -25.74
N TYR A 668 58.42 3.58 -26.95
CA TYR A 668 57.03 3.82 -27.29
C TYR A 668 56.15 2.63 -26.87
N ASN A 669 55.76 2.56 -25.59
CA ASN A 669 54.88 1.50 -25.08
C ASN A 669 53.46 2.06 -24.88
N VAL A 670 52.56 1.79 -25.84
CA VAL A 670 51.13 2.13 -25.73
C VAL A 670 50.41 1.04 -24.94
N ASN A 671 49.84 1.39 -23.79
CA ASN A 671 49.03 0.46 -23.01
C ASN A 671 47.57 0.47 -23.49
N TRP A 672 47.11 -0.59 -24.14
CA TRP A 672 45.74 -0.67 -24.67
C TRP A 672 44.92 -1.69 -23.89
N ASP A 673 43.95 -1.24 -23.10
CA ASP A 673 43.08 -2.06 -22.25
C ASP A 673 41.68 -2.20 -22.83
N PHE A 674 41.03 -3.34 -22.59
CA PHE A 674 39.66 -3.62 -23.02
C PHE A 674 38.68 -3.63 -21.84
N ASN A 675 37.43 -3.24 -22.09
CA ASN A 675 36.38 -3.25 -21.06
C ASN A 675 36.07 -4.67 -20.55
N PRO A 676 35.94 -4.88 -19.21
CA PRO A 676 35.47 -6.15 -18.68
C PRO A 676 33.98 -6.40 -19.03
N PRO A 677 33.59 -7.60 -19.50
CA PRO A 677 32.22 -7.87 -19.99
C PRO A 677 31.09 -7.60 -18.98
N ALA A 678 31.36 -7.75 -17.68
CA ALA A 678 30.40 -7.55 -16.61
C ALA A 678 30.46 -6.15 -15.96
N ALA A 679 31.29 -5.24 -16.48
CA ALA A 679 31.50 -3.90 -15.92
C ALA A 679 31.31 -2.79 -16.98
N PRO A 680 30.09 -2.61 -17.52
CA PRO A 680 29.83 -1.64 -18.60
C PRO A 680 30.12 -0.18 -18.21
N TRP A 681 30.19 0.14 -16.91
CA TRP A 681 30.56 1.47 -16.44
C TRP A 681 32.03 1.85 -16.72
N TYR A 682 32.89 0.88 -17.07
CA TYR A 682 34.31 1.11 -17.35
C TYR A 682 34.51 1.95 -18.64
N GLY A 683 33.75 1.65 -19.69
CA GLY A 683 33.75 2.35 -20.98
C GLY A 683 32.84 3.58 -21.05
N GLY A 684 32.01 3.78 -20.04
CA GLY A 684 30.91 4.74 -20.10
C GLY A 684 31.29 6.20 -20.35
N PHE A 685 32.57 6.60 -20.33
CA PHE A 685 32.97 7.98 -20.61
C PHE A 685 33.12 8.31 -22.10
N TYR A 686 33.48 7.33 -22.92
CA TYR A 686 33.57 7.50 -24.37
C TYR A 686 32.30 6.98 -25.04
N GLU A 687 31.68 5.91 -24.52
CA GLU A 687 30.37 5.42 -24.99
C GLU A 687 29.27 6.47 -24.81
N ARG A 688 29.26 7.23 -23.69
CA ARG A 688 28.31 8.34 -23.52
C ARG A 688 28.50 9.45 -24.55
N MET A 689 29.73 9.67 -25.00
CA MET A 689 30.01 10.69 -26.01
C MET A 689 29.66 10.18 -27.42
N ALA A 690 29.87 8.90 -27.70
CA ALA A 690 29.43 8.23 -28.92
C ALA A 690 27.88 8.24 -29.02
N ASN A 691 27.18 7.81 -27.97
CA ASN A 691 25.72 7.73 -27.93
C ASN A 691 25.01 9.09 -27.95
N LYS A 692 25.66 10.15 -27.47
CA LYS A 692 25.12 11.52 -27.62
C LYS A 692 25.14 12.00 -29.08
N ARG A 693 25.98 11.43 -29.95
CA ARG A 693 26.17 11.86 -31.34
C ARG A 693 25.49 10.95 -32.37
N THR A 694 25.23 9.68 -32.07
CA THR A 694 24.40 8.81 -32.93
C THR A 694 22.94 9.29 -33.03
N ASN A 695 22.48 10.10 -32.08
CA ASN A 695 21.13 10.69 -32.07
C ASN A 695 21.06 12.12 -32.66
N SER A 696 22.13 12.63 -33.26
CA SER A 696 22.14 13.95 -33.88
C SER A 696 22.31 13.86 -35.40
N GLU A 697 21.21 14.03 -36.14
CA GLU A 697 21.20 14.42 -37.57
C GLU A 697 21.79 15.84 -37.80
N ALA A 698 22.46 16.44 -36.83
CA ALA A 698 23.03 17.78 -36.92
C ALA A 698 24.51 17.73 -37.34
N PHE A 699 24.77 17.34 -38.58
CA PHE A 699 25.99 17.74 -39.30
C PHE A 699 25.59 18.52 -40.55
N SER A 700 24.82 19.58 -40.33
CA SER A 700 24.71 20.71 -41.25
C SER A 700 24.57 21.97 -40.40
N ASN A 701 25.72 22.54 -40.05
CA ASN A 701 25.98 23.92 -39.63
C ASN A 701 27.04 23.93 -38.53
N GLN A 702 28.30 23.92 -38.94
CA GLN A 702 29.40 24.40 -38.10
C GLN A 702 29.24 25.91 -37.93
N ASN A 703 28.35 26.31 -37.02
CA ASN A 703 28.26 27.61 -36.36
C ASN A 703 27.10 27.57 -35.36
N GLU A 704 27.14 26.66 -34.38
CA GLU A 704 26.16 26.68 -33.28
C GLU A 704 26.81 27.27 -32.02
N LYS A 705 26.43 28.53 -31.80
CA LYS A 705 26.40 29.18 -30.49
C LYS A 705 25.87 28.21 -29.43
N LYS A 706 26.25 28.42 -28.16
CA LYS A 706 25.56 27.81 -27.01
C LYS A 706 24.05 27.80 -27.30
N PRO A 707 23.35 26.66 -27.13
CA PRO A 707 21.93 26.58 -27.46
C PRO A 707 21.26 27.72 -26.72
N ASP A 708 20.60 28.58 -27.49
CA ASP A 708 19.97 29.76 -26.94
C ASP A 708 18.98 29.30 -25.86
N ILE A 709 18.66 30.16 -24.91
CA ILE A 709 17.70 29.82 -23.83
C ILE A 709 16.41 29.23 -24.45
N GLU A 710 16.04 29.69 -25.64
CA GLU A 710 14.89 29.26 -26.44
C GLU A 710 14.96 27.79 -26.93
N GLU A 711 16.16 27.23 -27.14
CA GLU A 711 16.34 25.81 -27.51
C GLU A 711 16.29 24.86 -26.31
N ILE A 712 16.67 25.36 -25.13
CA ILE A 712 16.54 24.62 -23.86
C ILE A 712 15.08 24.62 -23.39
N TYR A 713 14.38 25.73 -23.60
CA TYR A 713 12.99 25.94 -23.20
C TYR A 713 12.05 25.98 -24.41
N GLN A 714 11.89 24.83 -25.06
CA GLN A 714 10.99 24.71 -26.21
C GLN A 714 9.54 24.48 -25.80
N LYS A 715 8.64 25.32 -26.31
CA LYS A 715 7.19 25.06 -26.29
C LYS A 715 6.87 24.01 -27.35
N LYS A 716 6.51 22.80 -26.92
CA LYS A 716 6.03 21.74 -27.81
C LYS A 716 4.54 21.89 -28.07
N SER A 717 4.10 21.57 -29.29
CA SER A 717 2.67 21.48 -29.59
C SER A 717 2.04 20.28 -28.86
N SER A 718 0.73 20.31 -28.65
CA SER A 718 0.02 19.20 -27.98
C SER A 718 0.24 17.86 -28.68
N LEU A 719 0.32 17.85 -30.03
CA LEU A 719 0.54 16.65 -30.83
C LEU A 719 1.98 16.14 -30.68
N GLU A 720 2.98 17.02 -30.75
CA GLU A 720 4.39 16.68 -30.54
C GLU A 720 4.64 16.15 -29.13
N HIS A 721 4.04 16.76 -28.11
CA HIS A 721 4.17 16.31 -26.73
C HIS A 721 3.61 14.90 -26.54
N ILE A 722 2.48 14.57 -27.18
CA ILE A 722 1.88 13.23 -27.13
C ILE A 722 2.83 12.18 -27.74
N LEU A 723 3.45 12.51 -28.88
CA LEU A 723 4.38 11.61 -29.57
C LEU A 723 5.74 11.48 -28.85
N LEU A 724 6.22 12.53 -28.19
CA LEU A 724 7.47 12.51 -27.40
C LEU A 724 7.30 11.76 -26.07
N PHE A 725 6.11 11.82 -25.46
CA PHE A 725 5.85 11.23 -24.14
C PHE A 725 4.65 10.26 -24.14
N PRO A 726 4.67 9.19 -24.97
CA PRO A 726 3.54 8.26 -25.12
C PRO A 726 3.14 7.59 -23.79
N LYS A 727 4.10 7.41 -22.88
CA LYS A 727 3.89 6.82 -21.53
C LYS A 727 2.86 7.57 -20.68
N LEU A 728 2.68 8.88 -20.91
CA LEU A 728 1.68 9.69 -20.19
C LEU A 728 0.26 9.53 -20.74
N TYR A 729 0.10 9.12 -22.00
CA TYR A 729 -1.18 9.12 -22.72
C TYR A 729 -1.73 7.71 -22.95
N ILE A 730 -0.94 6.86 -23.59
CA ILE A 730 -1.36 5.50 -23.99
C ILE A 730 -0.69 4.42 -23.13
N GLY A 731 0.36 4.77 -22.38
CA GLY A 731 1.12 3.84 -21.55
C GLY A 731 2.42 3.38 -22.21
N SER A 732 3.01 2.30 -21.73
CA SER A 732 4.28 1.76 -22.24
C SER A 732 4.16 1.38 -23.71
N VAL A 733 5.08 1.86 -24.53
CA VAL A 733 5.30 1.39 -25.92
C VAL A 733 6.27 0.20 -25.98
N ASP A 734 6.85 -0.17 -24.84
CA ASP A 734 7.74 -1.34 -24.70
C ASP A 734 6.92 -2.60 -24.36
N TYR A 735 7.36 -3.76 -24.85
CA TYR A 735 6.81 -5.09 -24.54
C TYR A 735 6.70 -5.36 -23.03
N ARG A 736 5.65 -6.07 -22.64
CA ARG A 736 5.39 -6.53 -21.27
C ARG A 736 4.89 -7.96 -21.28
N CYS A 737 5.37 -8.75 -20.33
CA CYS A 737 4.94 -10.13 -20.11
C CYS A 737 3.83 -10.18 -19.05
N THR A 738 2.77 -10.95 -19.28
CA THR A 738 1.70 -11.23 -18.31
C THR A 738 1.12 -12.62 -18.49
N TRP A 739 0.47 -13.14 -17.45
CA TRP A 739 -0.34 -14.36 -17.51
C TRP A 739 -1.81 -14.00 -17.70
N ILE A 740 -2.50 -14.71 -18.59
CA ILE A 740 -3.95 -14.56 -18.78
C ILE A 740 -4.65 -15.92 -18.82
N HIS A 741 -5.91 -15.95 -18.39
CA HIS A 741 -6.73 -17.16 -18.43
C HIS A 741 -7.14 -17.50 -19.86
N VAL A 742 -6.93 -18.75 -20.27
CA VAL A 742 -7.40 -19.26 -21.56
C VAL A 742 -8.90 -19.51 -21.48
N ASN A 743 -9.67 -18.85 -22.35
CA ASN A 743 -11.12 -19.01 -22.47
C ASN A 743 -11.90 -18.81 -21.15
N ASP A 744 -11.45 -17.87 -20.31
CA ASP A 744 -12.02 -17.63 -18.96
C ASP A 744 -12.05 -18.87 -18.04
N ARG A 745 -11.30 -19.95 -18.34
CA ARG A 745 -11.17 -21.10 -17.44
C ARG A 745 -10.15 -20.77 -16.33
N PRO A 746 -10.55 -20.82 -15.04
CA PRO A 746 -9.68 -20.39 -13.93
C PRO A 746 -8.41 -21.25 -13.73
N ARG A 747 -8.28 -22.39 -14.41
CA ARG A 747 -7.18 -23.36 -14.21
C ARG A 747 -6.13 -23.41 -15.34
N LEU A 748 -6.30 -22.67 -16.43
CA LEU A 748 -5.34 -22.65 -17.55
C LEU A 748 -4.84 -21.23 -17.79
N LEU A 749 -3.56 -21.01 -17.54
CA LEU A 749 -2.87 -19.73 -17.75
C LEU A 749 -2.00 -19.82 -19.01
N ARG A 750 -2.14 -18.85 -19.91
CA ARG A 750 -1.24 -18.63 -21.06
C ARG A 750 -0.33 -17.44 -20.73
N HIS A 751 0.97 -17.62 -20.97
CA HIS A 751 1.95 -16.54 -20.94
C HIS A 751 1.82 -15.73 -22.23
N ILE A 752 1.75 -14.40 -22.12
CA ILE A 752 1.60 -13.48 -23.25
C ILE A 752 2.57 -12.32 -23.14
N GLU A 753 3.17 -11.96 -24.26
CA GLU A 753 3.97 -10.74 -24.43
C GLU A 753 3.22 -9.75 -25.31
N TYR A 754 3.00 -8.52 -24.82
CA TYR A 754 2.21 -7.54 -25.55
C TYR A 754 2.67 -6.10 -25.27
N VAL A 755 2.32 -5.17 -26.15
CA VAL A 755 2.60 -3.74 -25.97
C VAL A 755 1.38 -3.02 -25.37
N PRO A 756 1.45 -2.48 -24.14
CA PRO A 756 0.32 -1.85 -23.47
C PRO A 756 -0.28 -0.64 -24.21
N GLY A 757 0.57 0.16 -24.86
CA GLY A 757 0.15 1.33 -25.63
C GLY A 757 -0.75 0.95 -26.82
N LEU A 758 -0.36 -0.06 -27.58
CA LEU A 758 -1.14 -0.61 -28.69
C LEU A 758 -2.46 -1.22 -28.19
N TYR A 759 -2.40 -1.97 -27.09
CA TYR A 759 -3.59 -2.50 -26.43
C TYR A 759 -4.56 -1.38 -26.02
N LYS A 760 -4.03 -0.26 -25.52
CA LYS A 760 -4.83 0.88 -25.07
C LYS A 760 -5.59 1.57 -26.20
N ILE A 761 -4.96 1.84 -27.35
CA ILE A 761 -5.63 2.54 -28.46
C ILE A 761 -6.78 1.73 -29.07
N PHE A 762 -6.62 0.40 -29.18
CA PHE A 762 -7.70 -0.51 -29.58
C PHE A 762 -8.90 -0.44 -28.63
N LYS A 763 -8.64 -0.49 -27.31
CA LYS A 763 -9.68 -0.44 -26.28
C LYS A 763 -10.50 0.84 -26.33
N GLU A 764 -9.89 1.96 -26.65
CA GLU A 764 -10.61 3.24 -26.74
C GLU A 764 -11.63 3.21 -27.89
N ILE A 765 -11.27 2.65 -29.04
CA ILE A 765 -12.20 2.52 -30.17
C ILE A 765 -13.32 1.52 -29.86
N LEU A 766 -12.99 0.36 -29.29
CA LEU A 766 -14.01 -0.63 -28.93
C LEU A 766 -14.96 -0.10 -27.83
N ALA A 767 -14.44 0.66 -26.86
CA ALA A 767 -15.28 1.30 -25.84
C ALA A 767 -16.24 2.34 -26.44
N ASN A 768 -15.83 3.06 -27.49
CA ASN A 768 -16.71 3.99 -28.20
C ASN A 768 -17.87 3.26 -28.91
N ALA A 769 -17.57 2.14 -29.58
CA ALA A 769 -18.60 1.27 -30.16
C ALA A 769 -19.56 0.72 -29.09
N ALA A 770 -19.03 0.21 -27.97
CA ALA A 770 -19.84 -0.33 -26.87
C ALA A 770 -20.71 0.74 -26.21
N HIS A 771 -20.21 1.98 -26.04
CA HIS A 771 -20.99 3.09 -25.52
C HIS A 771 -22.16 3.47 -26.44
N ASN A 772 -22.09 3.17 -27.75
CA ASN A 772 -23.20 3.47 -28.64
C ASN A 772 -24.46 2.69 -28.25
N LYS A 773 -24.36 1.50 -27.64
CA LYS A 773 -25.52 0.76 -27.07
C LYS A 773 -26.27 1.56 -26.00
N ILE A 774 -25.55 2.38 -25.22
CA ILE A 774 -26.16 3.23 -24.19
C ILE A 774 -26.89 4.41 -24.84
N ARG A 775 -26.36 4.92 -25.96
CA ARG A 775 -26.95 6.03 -26.70
C ARG A 775 -28.14 5.59 -27.54
N ASP A 776 -28.04 4.42 -28.16
CA ASP A 776 -29.06 3.78 -28.95
C ASP A 776 -29.29 2.33 -28.44
N PRO A 777 -30.32 2.12 -27.61
CA PRO A 777 -30.69 0.79 -27.14
C PRO A 777 -31.02 -0.21 -28.26
N LYS A 778 -31.37 0.26 -29.47
CA LYS A 778 -31.69 -0.61 -30.62
C LYS A 778 -30.46 -1.22 -31.28
N MET A 779 -29.26 -0.68 -31.02
CA MET A 779 -28.00 -1.25 -31.51
C MET A 779 -27.88 -2.71 -31.08
N ASN A 780 -27.64 -3.63 -32.02
CA ASN A 780 -27.59 -5.06 -31.71
C ASN A 780 -26.33 -5.75 -32.25
N LEU A 781 -25.42 -5.04 -32.92
CA LEU A 781 -24.23 -5.64 -33.53
C LEU A 781 -22.99 -4.77 -33.36
N ILE A 782 -21.89 -5.39 -32.89
CA ILE A 782 -20.52 -4.89 -32.99
C ILE A 782 -19.70 -5.91 -33.79
N ARG A 783 -18.99 -5.47 -34.82
CA ARG A 783 -18.09 -6.29 -35.62
C ARG A 783 -16.66 -5.76 -35.51
N ILE A 784 -15.72 -6.65 -35.18
CA ILE A 784 -14.30 -6.34 -35.07
C ILE A 784 -13.57 -7.18 -36.11
N ASP A 785 -12.91 -6.52 -37.05
CA ASP A 785 -12.12 -7.16 -38.10
C ASP A 785 -10.66 -6.74 -37.93
N ILE A 786 -9.75 -7.71 -37.79
CA ILE A 786 -8.31 -7.54 -37.67
C ILE A 786 -7.65 -8.25 -38.83
N ASP A 787 -7.04 -7.47 -39.71
CA ASP A 787 -6.20 -7.94 -40.80
C ASP A 787 -4.73 -7.79 -40.38
N SER A 788 -4.17 -8.89 -39.88
CA SER A 788 -2.76 -8.94 -39.47
C SER A 788 -1.78 -8.82 -40.64
N ALA A 789 -2.19 -9.13 -41.88
CA ALA A 789 -1.31 -9.01 -43.04
C ALA A 789 -1.11 -7.54 -43.43
N ASN A 790 -2.18 -6.74 -43.33
CA ASN A 790 -2.14 -5.30 -43.63
C ASN A 790 -2.01 -4.40 -42.39
N ASN A 791 -1.85 -4.98 -41.21
CA ASN A 791 -1.83 -4.31 -39.91
C ASN A 791 -3.02 -3.37 -39.71
N GLU A 792 -4.21 -3.78 -40.17
CA GLU A 792 -5.42 -2.97 -40.13
C GLU A 792 -6.42 -3.51 -39.12
N ILE A 793 -7.03 -2.60 -38.36
CA ILE A 793 -8.05 -2.90 -37.38
C ILE A 793 -9.30 -2.08 -37.69
N SER A 794 -10.44 -2.74 -37.82
CA SER A 794 -11.74 -2.15 -38.07
C SER A 794 -12.72 -2.50 -36.95
N VAL A 795 -13.38 -1.49 -36.39
CA VAL A 795 -14.45 -1.65 -35.41
C VAL A 795 -15.71 -0.98 -35.95
N TYR A 796 -16.73 -1.80 -36.17
CA TYR A 796 -18.04 -1.41 -36.67
C TYR A 796 -19.10 -1.60 -35.59
N ASN A 797 -20.04 -0.67 -35.51
CA ASN A 797 -21.28 -0.87 -34.78
C ASN A 797 -22.46 -0.32 -35.59
N ASN A 798 -23.60 -1.01 -35.52
CA ASN A 798 -24.85 -0.48 -36.05
C ASN A 798 -25.56 0.43 -35.02
N GLY A 799 -26.78 0.85 -35.34
CA GLY A 799 -27.51 1.83 -34.54
C GLY A 799 -27.07 3.26 -34.86
N CYS A 800 -27.68 4.23 -34.18
CA CYS A 800 -27.59 5.66 -34.49
C CYS A 800 -26.15 6.10 -34.79
N GLY A 801 -25.94 6.57 -36.02
CA GLY A 801 -24.65 7.11 -36.47
C GLY A 801 -24.26 8.41 -35.77
N ILE A 802 -23.06 8.89 -36.07
CA ILE A 802 -22.60 10.20 -35.61
C ILE A 802 -23.32 11.26 -36.46
N PRO A 803 -23.94 12.28 -35.85
CA PRO A 803 -24.58 13.35 -36.57
C PRO A 803 -23.64 14.03 -37.58
N VAL A 804 -24.04 14.05 -38.85
CA VAL A 804 -23.31 14.75 -39.91
C VAL A 804 -23.88 16.16 -40.03
N TYR A 805 -23.37 17.07 -39.21
CA TYR A 805 -23.73 18.50 -39.27
C TYR A 805 -22.50 19.35 -38.96
N ILE A 806 -22.49 20.58 -39.46
CA ILE A 806 -21.43 21.56 -39.22
C ILE A 806 -21.66 22.18 -37.84
N HIS A 807 -20.68 22.05 -36.95
CA HIS A 807 -20.73 22.64 -35.62
C HIS A 807 -20.66 24.17 -35.73
N LYS A 808 -21.65 24.88 -35.19
CA LYS A 808 -21.83 26.32 -35.39
C LYS A 808 -20.63 27.16 -34.94
N ASP A 809 -20.00 26.78 -33.83
CA ASP A 809 -18.90 27.56 -33.25
C ASP A 809 -17.52 27.21 -33.83
N GLU A 810 -17.36 25.98 -34.32
CA GLU A 810 -16.05 25.46 -34.78
C GLU A 810 -15.96 25.44 -36.31
N ASN A 811 -17.09 25.64 -37.00
CA ASN A 811 -17.24 25.58 -38.46
C ASN A 811 -16.68 24.30 -39.10
N LEU A 812 -16.76 23.18 -38.38
CA LEU A 812 -16.28 21.86 -38.81
C LEU A 812 -17.40 20.82 -38.69
N TYR A 813 -17.38 19.81 -39.54
CA TYR A 813 -18.28 18.66 -39.38
C TYR A 813 -18.03 17.97 -38.04
N LEU A 814 -19.10 17.60 -37.34
CA LEU A 814 -18.99 16.97 -36.03
C LEU A 814 -18.11 15.71 -36.02
N PRO A 815 -18.16 14.79 -37.01
CA PRO A 815 -17.21 13.68 -37.07
C PRO A 815 -15.75 14.14 -37.19
N THR A 816 -15.45 15.16 -38.00
CA THR A 816 -14.11 15.77 -38.10
C THR A 816 -13.64 16.30 -36.75
N LEU A 817 -14.52 17.04 -36.07
CA LEU A 817 -14.23 17.59 -34.75
C LEU A 817 -13.94 16.47 -33.73
N LEU A 818 -14.74 15.40 -33.73
CA LEU A 818 -14.65 14.30 -32.77
C LEU A 818 -13.46 13.35 -32.97
N PHE A 819 -12.84 13.31 -34.15
CA PHE A 819 -11.74 12.38 -34.43
C PHE A 819 -10.43 13.05 -34.86
N GLY A 820 -10.46 14.32 -35.29
CA GLY A 820 -9.30 15.04 -35.81
C GLY A 820 -8.76 16.17 -34.91
N HIS A 821 -9.53 16.63 -33.92
CA HIS A 821 -9.14 17.77 -33.08
C HIS A 821 -8.96 17.37 -31.62
N LEU A 822 -7.82 17.72 -31.02
CA LEU A 822 -7.54 17.44 -29.61
C LEU A 822 -8.45 18.24 -28.68
N PHE A 823 -8.72 17.69 -27.50
CA PHE A 823 -9.59 18.29 -26.47
C PHE A 823 -11.05 18.50 -26.87
N THR A 824 -11.49 17.92 -27.99
CA THR A 824 -12.91 17.88 -28.34
C THR A 824 -13.58 16.72 -27.62
N SER A 825 -14.59 17.04 -26.83
CA SER A 825 -15.41 16.05 -26.15
C SER A 825 -16.85 16.51 -26.25
N ASN A 826 -17.80 15.56 -26.29
CA ASN A 826 -19.17 15.92 -25.96
C ASN A 826 -19.11 16.51 -24.55
N SER A 827 -19.47 17.79 -24.45
CA SER A 827 -19.15 18.82 -23.43
C SER A 827 -19.63 18.53 -22.00
N ASN A 828 -19.50 17.27 -21.60
CA ASN A 828 -20.43 16.63 -20.70
C ASN A 828 -19.87 15.43 -19.94
N ARG A 829 -18.75 14.83 -20.35
CA ARG A 829 -18.14 13.76 -19.56
C ARG A 829 -16.70 14.13 -19.20
N ASP A 830 -16.33 13.91 -17.95
CA ASP A 830 -14.99 14.12 -17.36
C ASP A 830 -13.87 13.23 -17.97
N ARG A 831 -14.09 12.60 -19.13
CA ARG A 831 -13.04 11.96 -19.93
C ARG A 831 -12.53 12.98 -20.91
N ALA A 832 -11.23 13.21 -20.94
CA ALA A 832 -10.55 14.26 -21.70
C ALA A 832 -10.75 14.24 -23.24
N GLY A 833 -11.69 13.47 -23.79
CA GLY A 833 -12.03 13.43 -25.21
C GLY A 833 -10.93 12.85 -26.09
N LEU A 834 -9.83 12.40 -25.50
CA LEU A 834 -8.57 12.06 -26.17
C LEU A 834 -8.57 10.65 -26.79
N GLY A 835 -9.38 9.70 -26.32
CA GLY A 835 -9.25 8.28 -26.66
C GLY A 835 -9.17 7.97 -28.16
N ALA A 836 -10.15 8.43 -28.94
CA ALA A 836 -10.17 8.20 -30.38
C ALA A 836 -9.08 8.99 -31.14
N LYS A 837 -8.71 10.18 -30.65
CA LYS A 837 -7.64 11.00 -31.23
C LYS A 837 -6.27 10.43 -30.91
N LEU A 838 -6.08 9.81 -29.76
CA LEU A 838 -4.86 9.08 -29.43
C LEU A 838 -4.71 7.88 -30.37
N CYS A 839 -5.80 7.17 -30.68
CA CYS A 839 -5.76 6.15 -31.73
C CYS A 839 -5.33 6.74 -33.08
N ASN A 840 -5.92 7.87 -33.50
CA ASN A 840 -5.55 8.58 -34.72
C ASN A 840 -4.07 9.04 -34.73
N ILE A 841 -3.59 9.66 -33.65
CA ILE A 841 -2.19 10.11 -33.49
C ILE A 841 -1.21 8.93 -33.56
N PHE A 842 -1.55 7.77 -33.00
CA PHE A 842 -0.70 6.59 -33.03
C PHE A 842 -0.99 5.66 -34.23
N SER A 843 -1.61 6.19 -35.29
CA SER A 843 -1.89 5.46 -36.53
C SER A 843 -1.25 6.14 -37.74
N THR A 844 -0.78 5.33 -38.69
CA THR A 844 -0.35 5.80 -40.02
C THR A 844 -1.54 6.16 -40.89
N LEU A 845 -2.67 5.46 -40.69
CA LEU A 845 -3.96 5.73 -41.32
C LEU A 845 -5.08 5.58 -40.30
N PHE A 846 -6.01 6.53 -40.26
CA PHE A 846 -7.22 6.48 -39.45
C PHE A 846 -8.40 6.96 -40.27
N LYS A 847 -9.45 6.15 -40.40
CA LYS A 847 -10.64 6.43 -41.20
C LYS A 847 -11.88 6.31 -40.33
N ILE A 848 -12.76 7.31 -40.45
CA ILE A 848 -14.11 7.27 -39.89
C ILE A 848 -15.12 7.18 -41.03
N GLU A 849 -16.13 6.33 -40.85
CA GLU A 849 -17.31 6.27 -41.69
C GLU A 849 -18.55 6.23 -40.80
N THR A 850 -19.56 7.00 -41.16
CA THR A 850 -20.83 6.98 -40.44
C THR A 850 -21.99 7.29 -41.36
N SER A 851 -23.12 6.64 -41.13
CA SER A 851 -24.37 6.88 -41.83
C SER A 851 -25.44 7.24 -40.81
N SER A 852 -26.22 8.29 -41.09
CA SER A 852 -27.38 8.62 -40.27
C SER A 852 -28.58 9.04 -41.12
N LYS A 853 -29.64 8.24 -41.07
CA LYS A 853 -30.95 8.52 -41.68
C LYS A 853 -31.57 9.80 -41.14
N LYS A 854 -31.40 10.08 -39.85
CA LYS A 854 -31.92 11.32 -39.23
C LYS A 854 -31.37 12.59 -39.88
N TYR A 855 -30.13 12.55 -40.35
CA TYR A 855 -29.47 13.67 -41.03
C TYR A 855 -29.36 13.47 -42.54
N ASN A 856 -29.98 12.40 -43.07
CA ASN A 856 -29.95 11.97 -44.47
C ASN A 856 -28.54 12.01 -45.12
N SER A 857 -27.50 11.71 -44.34
CA SER A 857 -26.12 11.89 -44.78
C SER A 857 -25.24 10.72 -44.33
N PHE A 858 -24.42 10.23 -45.26
CA PHE A 858 -23.22 9.45 -45.02
C PHE A 858 -22.01 10.39 -44.99
N PHE A 859 -21.06 10.10 -44.11
CA PHE A 859 -19.82 10.85 -43.97
C PHE A 859 -18.63 9.89 -43.95
N SER A 860 -17.56 10.23 -44.67
CA SER A 860 -16.25 9.60 -44.52
C SER A 860 -15.12 10.62 -44.52
N GLN A 861 -14.13 10.39 -43.67
CA GLN A 861 -12.90 11.17 -43.63
C GLN A 861 -11.72 10.29 -43.23
N VAL A 862 -10.55 10.58 -43.82
CA VAL A 862 -9.31 9.86 -43.58
C VAL A 862 -8.24 10.82 -43.05
N TRP A 863 -7.51 10.37 -42.05
CA TRP A 863 -6.30 10.99 -41.53
C TRP A 863 -5.11 10.08 -41.81
N LYS A 864 -3.97 10.70 -42.13
CA LYS A 864 -2.69 10.02 -42.37
C LYS A 864 -1.59 10.63 -41.50
N ASN A 865 -0.49 9.89 -41.35
CA ASN A 865 0.75 10.37 -40.72
C ASN A 865 0.54 10.91 -39.30
N ASN A 866 0.01 10.10 -38.39
CA ASN A 866 -0.18 10.48 -36.97
C ASN A 866 -1.10 11.70 -36.79
N MET A 867 -2.19 11.76 -37.56
CA MET A 867 -3.18 12.87 -37.56
C MET A 867 -2.63 14.21 -38.12
N LYS A 868 -1.48 14.22 -38.79
CA LYS A 868 -0.90 15.46 -39.37
C LYS A 868 -1.54 15.87 -40.68
N THR A 869 -1.94 14.90 -41.50
CA THR A 869 -2.53 15.14 -42.82
C THR A 869 -3.97 14.63 -42.84
N VAL A 870 -4.89 15.41 -43.39
CA VAL A 870 -6.33 15.13 -43.45
C VAL A 870 -6.76 15.13 -44.91
N GLU A 871 -7.46 14.10 -45.35
CA GLU A 871 -8.06 14.03 -46.69
C GLU A 871 -9.41 14.75 -46.74
N GLU A 872 -9.86 15.06 -47.96
CA GLU A 872 -11.15 15.70 -48.19
C GLU A 872 -12.31 14.83 -47.69
N ILE A 873 -13.35 15.52 -47.22
CA ILE A 873 -14.53 14.90 -46.64
C ILE A 873 -15.43 14.39 -47.76
N ILE A 874 -15.88 13.13 -47.65
CA ILE A 874 -16.86 12.54 -48.56
C ILE A 874 -18.23 12.56 -47.90
N ILE A 875 -19.18 13.29 -48.49
CA ILE A 875 -20.59 13.32 -48.08
C ILE A 875 -21.47 12.84 -49.23
N ARG A 876 -22.38 11.92 -48.93
CA ARG A 876 -23.40 11.42 -49.86
C ARG A 876 -24.70 11.12 -49.08
N PRO A 877 -25.83 10.80 -49.75
CA PRO A 877 -27.05 10.41 -49.05
C PRO A 877 -26.83 9.26 -48.07
N ALA A 878 -27.65 9.19 -47.01
CA ALA A 878 -27.55 8.13 -46.01
C ALA A 878 -27.73 6.74 -46.62
N ASN A 879 -27.06 5.74 -46.05
CA ASN A 879 -27.28 4.35 -46.39
C ASN A 879 -28.59 3.83 -45.78
N ASP A 880 -29.02 2.63 -46.21
CA ASP A 880 -30.21 1.94 -45.69
C ASP A 880 -30.12 1.58 -44.20
N GLU A 881 -28.94 1.63 -43.59
CA GLU A 881 -28.74 1.42 -42.16
C GLU A 881 -27.88 2.53 -41.54
N ASP A 882 -28.19 2.86 -40.28
CA ASP A 882 -27.36 3.73 -39.46
C ASP A 882 -26.19 2.92 -38.87
N PHE A 883 -24.98 3.46 -39.00
CA PHE A 883 -23.79 2.83 -38.45
C PHE A 883 -22.66 3.81 -38.19
N THR A 884 -21.65 3.33 -37.45
CA THR A 884 -20.34 3.95 -37.33
C THR A 884 -19.26 2.90 -37.49
N ARG A 885 -18.25 3.17 -38.33
CA ARG A 885 -17.08 2.34 -38.54
C ARG A 885 -15.81 3.16 -38.37
N VAL A 886 -14.91 2.67 -37.52
CA VAL A 886 -13.58 3.22 -37.35
C VAL A 886 -12.57 2.19 -37.83
N THR A 887 -11.77 2.56 -38.82
CA THR A 887 -10.69 1.72 -39.37
C THR A 887 -9.36 2.41 -39.14
N PHE A 888 -8.37 1.72 -38.60
CA PHE A 888 -7.06 2.32 -38.35
C PHE A 888 -5.92 1.32 -38.55
N LYS A 889 -4.78 1.84 -39.03
CA LYS A 889 -3.50 1.14 -39.15
C LYS A 889 -2.54 1.71 -38.12
N PRO A 890 -2.26 1.00 -37.02
CA PRO A 890 -1.34 1.46 -35.99
C PRO A 890 0.05 1.74 -36.58
N ASP A 891 0.70 2.79 -36.08
CA ASP A 891 2.10 3.08 -36.39
C ASP A 891 3.01 2.18 -35.56
N LEU A 892 3.19 0.93 -36.04
CA LEU A 892 3.89 -0.12 -35.31
C LEU A 892 5.35 0.23 -35.01
N ALA A 893 5.99 1.09 -35.82
CA ALA A 893 7.34 1.58 -35.54
C ALA A 893 7.41 2.34 -34.21
N LYS A 894 6.35 3.09 -33.85
CA LYS A 894 6.25 3.77 -32.54
C LYS A 894 6.00 2.82 -31.36
N PHE A 895 5.64 1.57 -31.66
CA PHE A 895 5.41 0.51 -30.67
C PHE A 895 6.55 -0.51 -30.62
N ASN A 896 7.66 -0.26 -31.34
CA ASN A 896 8.75 -1.23 -31.50
C ASN A 896 8.26 -2.59 -32.07
N MET A 897 7.27 -2.54 -32.98
CA MET A 897 6.66 -3.70 -33.62
C MET A 897 6.75 -3.59 -35.15
N THR A 898 6.73 -4.71 -35.84
CA THR A 898 6.70 -4.78 -37.32
C THR A 898 5.38 -5.28 -37.87
N HIS A 899 4.69 -6.15 -37.14
CA HIS A 899 3.37 -6.69 -37.48
C HIS A 899 2.54 -6.90 -36.20
N LEU A 900 1.22 -7.09 -36.35
CA LEU A 900 0.34 -7.46 -35.24
C LEU A 900 0.56 -8.94 -34.86
N ASP A 901 1.32 -9.16 -33.79
CA ASP A 901 1.62 -10.51 -33.28
C ASP A 901 0.38 -11.27 -32.77
N GLU A 902 0.47 -12.60 -32.72
CA GLU A 902 -0.66 -13.44 -32.29
C GLU A 902 -1.11 -13.13 -30.85
N ASP A 903 -0.16 -12.72 -30.02
CA ASP A 903 -0.36 -12.44 -28.60
C ASP A 903 -1.15 -11.13 -28.38
N ILE A 904 -0.88 -10.05 -29.12
CA ILE A 904 -1.70 -8.83 -29.07
C ILE A 904 -3.09 -9.07 -29.67
N VAL A 905 -3.18 -9.85 -30.76
CA VAL A 905 -4.46 -10.21 -31.38
C VAL A 905 -5.32 -11.05 -30.44
N TYR A 906 -4.70 -12.00 -29.71
CA TYR A 906 -5.39 -12.75 -28.67
C TYR A 906 -5.88 -11.85 -27.54
N MET A 907 -5.07 -10.87 -27.11
CA MET A 907 -5.49 -9.87 -26.12
C MET A 907 -6.68 -9.01 -26.58
N PHE A 908 -6.74 -8.66 -27.87
CA PHE A 908 -7.89 -7.99 -28.47
C PHE A 908 -9.13 -8.87 -28.43
N LYS A 909 -9.02 -10.15 -28.79
CA LYS A 909 -10.11 -11.13 -28.74
C LYS A 909 -10.65 -11.31 -27.32
N CYS A 910 -9.77 -11.48 -26.33
CA CYS A 910 -10.17 -11.58 -24.92
C CYS A 910 -10.88 -10.31 -24.41
N HIS A 911 -10.49 -9.13 -24.91
CA HIS A 911 -11.19 -7.90 -24.54
C HIS A 911 -12.57 -7.80 -25.20
N ALA A 912 -12.69 -8.17 -26.48
CA ALA A 912 -13.96 -8.27 -27.17
C ALA A 912 -14.93 -9.23 -26.46
N GLN A 913 -14.44 -10.37 -25.96
CA GLN A 913 -15.22 -11.31 -25.13
C GLN A 913 -15.78 -10.66 -23.87
N ARG A 914 -14.96 -9.89 -23.16
CA ARG A 914 -15.40 -9.16 -21.96
C ARG A 914 -16.44 -8.09 -22.27
N VAL A 915 -16.29 -7.40 -23.41
CA VAL A 915 -17.27 -6.41 -23.87
C VAL A 915 -18.59 -7.09 -24.22
N SER A 916 -18.57 -8.23 -24.91
CA SER A 916 -19.76 -9.04 -25.21
C SER A 916 -20.56 -9.37 -23.94
N LYS A 917 -19.89 -9.86 -22.89
CA LYS A 917 -20.52 -10.17 -21.59
C LYS A 917 -21.14 -8.96 -20.89
N SER A 918 -20.68 -7.74 -21.21
CA SER A 918 -21.18 -6.51 -20.60
C SER A 918 -22.36 -5.86 -21.34
N LEU A 919 -22.61 -6.27 -22.59
CA LEU A 919 -23.66 -5.69 -23.43
C LEU A 919 -24.86 -6.65 -23.48
N LYS A 920 -26.01 -6.20 -22.97
CA LYS A 920 -27.28 -6.92 -23.11
C LYS A 920 -27.81 -6.78 -24.54
N ASP A 921 -28.33 -7.87 -25.10
CA ASP A 921 -29.01 -7.91 -26.39
C ASP A 921 -28.19 -7.27 -27.53
N CYS A 922 -26.88 -7.52 -27.55
CA CYS A 922 -25.96 -7.06 -28.58
C CYS A 922 -24.92 -8.13 -28.87
N LYS A 923 -24.87 -8.55 -30.13
CA LYS A 923 -23.97 -9.57 -30.65
C LYS A 923 -22.61 -8.95 -30.97
N VAL A 924 -21.53 -9.58 -30.52
CA VAL A 924 -20.15 -9.16 -30.82
C VAL A 924 -19.48 -10.24 -31.66
N SER A 925 -19.03 -9.88 -32.87
CA SER A 925 -18.26 -10.76 -33.75
C SER A 925 -16.81 -10.28 -33.89
N PHE A 926 -15.89 -11.23 -34.05
CA PHE A 926 -14.46 -11.01 -34.17
C PHE A 926 -13.92 -11.85 -35.33
N ASN A 927 -13.39 -11.19 -36.37
CA ASN A 927 -12.95 -11.80 -37.64
C ASN A 927 -14.02 -12.74 -38.23
N GLY A 928 -15.27 -12.28 -38.29
CA GLY A 928 -16.41 -13.04 -38.82
C GLY A 928 -16.95 -14.15 -37.90
N GLN A 929 -16.30 -14.43 -36.76
CA GLN A 929 -16.78 -15.42 -35.79
C GLN A 929 -17.54 -14.76 -34.64
N ASP A 930 -18.70 -15.33 -34.31
CA ASP A 930 -19.47 -14.87 -33.16
C ASP A 930 -18.81 -15.28 -31.84
N ILE A 931 -18.68 -14.31 -30.94
CA ILE A 931 -18.19 -14.57 -29.61
C ILE A 931 -19.37 -15.06 -28.75
N VAL A 932 -19.49 -16.39 -28.60
CA VAL A 932 -20.55 -17.02 -27.81
C VAL A 932 -20.35 -16.74 -26.31
N ASN A 933 -21.44 -16.37 -25.63
CA ASN A 933 -21.53 -16.39 -24.17
C ASN A 933 -21.56 -17.87 -23.73
N ALA A 934 -20.40 -18.45 -23.42
CA ALA A 934 -20.40 -19.69 -22.63
C ALA A 934 -20.88 -19.32 -21.22
N GLU A 935 -22.01 -19.91 -20.80
CA GLU A 935 -22.58 -19.80 -19.45
C GLU A 935 -21.59 -20.21 -18.36
#